data_AF-A0A423FEJ8-F1
#
_entry.id   AF-A0A423FEJ8-F1
#
_cell.length_a   1.000
_cell.length_b   1.000
_cell.length_c   1.000
_cell.angle_alpha   90.00
_cell.angle_beta   90.00
_cell.angle_gamma   90.00
#
_symmetry.space_group_name_H-M   'P 1'
#
loop_
_entity.id
_entity.type
_entity.pdbx_description
1 polymer ?
#
loop_
_entity_poly.entity_id
_entity_poly.type
_entity_poly.pdbx_seq_one_letter_code
_entity_poly.pdbx_strand_id
1 'polypeptide(L)'
;MNTFAIGSFARSNPSAAQVSNNLDTSRIPAFDAPERSFGEHFNASSHSAVIKLMMLTFGPHPTDLFNDVRGNREGYDVTMKDGYRLHLSGQELQQAAAASRFSGNENDVLNSAHFALAAFIKRKQLSSGNTAAPPSFEAALNQSLQGETTYNMLKGMGLSGHLQYVPTATVVAQRRSGVADSYDAGSSLIHAGKAHQFGRECSPDRSYMYTLVSDRAPKPRIAPAPELPTVLPDVAPPDKKVHPEVSEVLQGFTATERNFGDVSEMSSYVSVIKMMMLRFGRSPSDMFEKVEVVENGYSVTMKDGFEVKLSKEELRRTAEASRFTGPDAQMVADANFMLAAYVKRKQVNSNVPFDTALSSSLQGAHVYGLLKGMGVIGFLRMVSPDKLLEPYSVGVTDTHSYAGALVVNGIKHSGNKTEAVGKSHGYQLAADLPVNHSGRPAQFPAAPVGVKPNNIWSGFHQGVEGNCVTVSAIKAAMMKYGQNPLGIFKRVTETPEGFTLTMRDGCTVSLTHAELERARAAANFHGEDKGLVDDAVFLYAASAKRAQLENHEFRAGAGFDAALKTLNDGEVPGDALRRLGLYAFIRSSSVQELASGVPGTLANFGHSVVVVEGAIDEYGIKRELSGSHWMQQDGNALKLV
;
A
#
# COMPACT_ATOMS: atom_id res chain seq x y z
N MET A 1 42.24 28.51 39.51
CA MET A 1 43.50 29.06 38.98
C MET A 1 43.24 29.57 37.57
N ASN A 2 43.45 30.88 37.38
CA ASN A 2 43.63 31.65 36.13
C ASN A 2 42.45 31.82 35.15
N THR A 3 42.15 33.00 34.60
CA THR A 3 42.17 34.41 35.03
C THR A 3 41.46 35.18 33.91
N PHE A 4 40.74 36.23 34.28
CA PHE A 4 40.05 37.23 33.45
C PHE A 4 40.93 37.88 32.37
N ALA A 5 40.29 38.42 31.31
CA ALA A 5 40.66 39.73 30.76
C ALA A 5 39.46 40.43 30.09
N ILE A 6 39.10 41.58 30.64
CA ILE A 6 38.23 42.62 30.10
C ILE A 6 39.14 43.67 29.44
N GLY A 7 38.73 44.29 28.33
CA GLY A 7 39.44 45.42 27.73
C GLY A 7 38.53 46.32 26.88
N SER A 8 38.23 47.51 27.41
CA SER A 8 37.47 48.63 26.84
C SER A 8 38.19 49.38 25.70
N PHE A 9 37.47 50.18 24.88
CA PHE A 9 37.50 51.66 24.87
C PHE A 9 36.79 52.31 23.63
N ALA A 10 35.67 52.98 23.93
CA ALA A 10 35.22 54.36 23.59
C ALA A 10 35.42 55.08 22.22
N ARG A 11 34.27 55.68 21.79
CA ARG A 11 33.99 56.99 21.11
C ARG A 11 34.15 57.14 19.58
N SER A 12 33.03 57.40 18.87
CA SER A 12 32.49 58.73 18.50
C SER A 12 31.39 58.64 17.41
N ASN A 13 30.23 59.28 17.61
CA ASN A 13 29.25 59.66 16.57
C ASN A 13 29.68 61.03 15.96
N PRO A 14 29.20 61.53 14.77
CA PRO A 14 27.82 61.39 14.26
C PRO A 14 27.57 61.40 12.70
N SER A 15 26.30 61.19 12.32
CA SER A 15 25.57 61.71 11.14
C SER A 15 25.92 61.27 9.71
N ALA A 16 25.03 60.48 9.06
CA ALA A 16 24.17 60.91 7.96
C ALA A 16 23.43 59.71 7.31
N ALA A 17 22.15 59.92 7.02
CA ALA A 17 21.16 58.97 6.55
C ALA A 17 21.56 58.08 5.35
N GLN A 18 21.21 56.79 5.44
CA GLN A 18 20.66 56.06 4.30
C GLN A 18 19.44 55.25 4.75
N VAL A 19 18.30 55.65 4.21
CA VAL A 19 17.03 54.94 4.25
C VAL A 19 17.24 53.57 3.59
N SER A 20 17.05 52.49 4.34
CA SER A 20 16.80 51.16 3.77
C SER A 20 15.58 50.56 4.45
N ASN A 21 14.48 50.51 3.70
CA ASN A 21 13.25 49.80 4.04
C ASN A 21 13.56 48.31 4.24
N ASN A 22 13.82 47.91 5.48
CA ASN A 22 13.70 46.50 5.88
C ASN A 22 12.22 46.24 6.18
N LEU A 23 11.48 45.83 5.15
CA LEU A 23 10.18 45.19 5.38
C LEU A 23 10.42 43.84 6.09
N ASP A 24 9.72 43.71 7.19
CA ASP A 24 9.78 42.72 8.25
C ASP A 24 9.46 41.30 7.70
N THR A 25 10.48 40.59 7.20
CA THR A 25 10.36 39.20 6.69
C THR A 25 10.43 38.15 7.82
N SER A 26 10.34 38.57 9.08
CA SER A 26 10.64 37.73 10.25
C SER A 26 9.43 37.08 10.94
N ARG A 27 8.19 37.41 10.54
CA ARG A 27 6.98 36.91 11.20
C ARG A 27 6.28 35.83 10.39
N ILE A 28 6.08 34.68 11.04
CA ILE A 28 5.22 33.60 10.54
C ILE A 28 3.78 34.12 10.51
N PRO A 29 3.00 33.87 9.44
CA PRO A 29 1.61 34.31 9.40
C PRO A 29 0.81 33.76 10.59
N ALA A 30 0.09 34.65 11.28
CA ALA A 30 -0.45 34.42 12.63
C ALA A 30 -1.79 33.65 12.68
N PHE A 31 -1.87 32.51 11.99
CA PHE A 31 -3.00 31.57 12.10
C PHE A 31 -2.50 30.12 12.12
N ASP A 32 -3.24 29.18 12.68
CA ASP A 32 -2.92 27.74 12.67
C ASP A 32 -4.17 26.88 12.55
N ALA A 33 -3.97 25.66 12.03
CA ALA A 33 -4.97 24.60 12.10
C ALA A 33 -4.88 23.89 13.47
N PRO A 34 -6.01 23.46 14.06
CA PRO A 34 -6.01 22.73 15.32
C PRO A 34 -5.54 21.27 15.14
N GLU A 35 -5.06 20.66 16.23
CA GLU A 35 -4.83 19.21 16.29
C GLU A 35 -6.17 18.45 16.18
N ARG A 36 -6.10 17.20 15.72
CA ARG A 36 -7.23 16.26 15.73
C ARG A 36 -7.68 16.00 17.16
N SER A 37 -8.98 16.12 17.44
CA SER A 37 -9.56 15.56 18.67
C SER A 37 -9.80 14.05 18.50
N PHE A 38 -9.95 13.33 19.61
CA PHE A 38 -10.26 11.90 19.59
C PHE A 38 -11.55 11.63 18.80
N GLY A 39 -11.48 10.76 17.77
CA GLY A 39 -12.60 10.45 16.88
C GLY A 39 -12.83 11.44 15.74
N GLU A 40 -12.06 12.54 15.67
CA GLU A 40 -12.13 13.48 14.55
C GLU A 40 -11.22 13.03 13.40
N HIS A 41 -11.73 13.11 12.18
CA HIS A 41 -10.95 12.86 10.96
C HIS A 41 -10.39 14.13 10.33
N PHE A 42 -10.36 15.27 11.05
CA PHE A 42 -9.96 16.57 10.49
C PHE A 42 -8.43 16.73 10.38
N ASN A 43 -7.86 17.10 9.23
CA ASN A 43 -6.45 17.49 9.14
C ASN A 43 -6.23 18.60 8.10
N ALA A 44 -6.29 19.84 8.58
CA ALA A 44 -6.01 21.03 7.77
C ALA A 44 -4.57 21.55 7.93
N SER A 45 -3.64 20.75 8.47
CA SER A 45 -2.25 21.17 8.65
C SER A 45 -1.56 21.45 7.31
N SER A 46 -1.84 20.64 6.28
CA SER A 46 -1.38 20.85 4.91
C SER A 46 -1.91 22.16 4.32
N HIS A 47 -3.19 22.46 4.54
CA HIS A 47 -3.79 23.72 4.10
C HIS A 47 -3.12 24.91 4.76
N SER A 48 -3.00 24.88 6.10
CA SER A 48 -2.34 25.94 6.87
C SER A 48 -0.88 26.14 6.44
N ALA A 49 -0.10 25.07 6.37
CA ALA A 49 1.32 25.14 6.02
C ALA A 49 1.56 25.71 4.61
N VAL A 50 0.78 25.27 3.62
CA VAL A 50 0.90 25.76 2.23
C VAL A 50 0.43 27.21 2.11
N ILE A 51 -0.69 27.57 2.72
CA ILE A 51 -1.17 28.96 2.71
C ILE A 51 -0.14 29.88 3.38
N LYS A 52 0.46 29.48 4.51
CA LYS A 52 1.55 30.23 5.16
C LYS A 52 2.76 30.38 4.24
N LEU A 53 3.16 29.31 3.54
CA LEU A 53 4.27 29.38 2.60
C LEU A 53 3.97 30.35 1.45
N MET A 54 2.74 30.36 0.93
CA MET A 54 2.33 31.34 -0.08
C MET A 54 2.38 32.77 0.48
N MET A 55 1.90 33.00 1.70
CA MET A 55 1.93 34.31 2.35
C MET A 55 3.37 34.81 2.55
N LEU A 56 4.28 33.92 2.98
CA LEU A 56 5.71 34.23 3.12
C LEU A 56 6.40 34.50 1.78
N THR A 57 5.92 33.90 0.68
CA THR A 57 6.56 33.99 -0.64
C THR A 57 6.05 35.16 -1.47
N PHE A 58 4.72 35.39 -1.45
CA PHE A 58 4.07 36.33 -2.35
C PHE A 58 3.48 37.55 -1.63
N GLY A 59 3.09 37.41 -0.36
CA GLY A 59 2.40 38.45 0.42
C GLY A 59 1.11 37.93 1.06
N PRO A 60 0.61 38.60 2.11
CA PRO A 60 -0.47 38.09 2.95
C PRO A 60 -1.88 38.24 2.37
N HIS A 61 -2.09 39.09 1.35
CA HIS A 61 -3.44 39.39 0.84
C HIS A 61 -3.83 38.51 -0.35
N PRO A 62 -5.13 38.25 -0.62
CA PRO A 62 -5.55 37.43 -1.75
C PRO A 62 -5.00 37.90 -3.11
N THR A 63 -4.84 39.21 -3.29
CA THR A 63 -4.23 39.81 -4.49
C THR A 63 -2.74 39.51 -4.65
N ASP A 64 -2.05 39.11 -3.58
CA ASP A 64 -0.65 38.66 -3.61
C ASP A 64 -0.57 37.16 -3.94
N LEU A 65 -1.49 36.39 -3.35
CA LEU A 65 -1.56 34.93 -3.45
C LEU A 65 -1.94 34.45 -4.86
N PHE A 66 -2.75 35.23 -5.58
CA PHE A 66 -3.28 34.91 -6.91
C PHE A 66 -2.84 35.94 -7.96
N ASN A 67 -2.95 35.61 -9.25
CA ASN A 67 -2.56 36.53 -10.32
C ASN A 67 -3.55 37.69 -10.49
N ASP A 68 -4.83 37.47 -10.19
CA ASP A 68 -5.90 38.47 -10.29
C ASP A 68 -7.06 38.07 -9.37
N VAL A 69 -7.65 39.04 -8.67
CA VAL A 69 -8.82 38.86 -7.81
C VAL A 69 -9.74 40.07 -8.00
N ARG A 70 -10.95 39.85 -8.53
CA ARG A 70 -11.93 40.92 -8.78
C ARG A 70 -13.23 40.64 -8.05
N GLY A 71 -13.63 41.55 -7.17
CA GLY A 71 -14.93 41.47 -6.51
C GLY A 71 -16.08 41.87 -7.43
N ASN A 72 -17.21 41.17 -7.33
CA ASN A 72 -18.47 41.50 -7.98
C ASN A 72 -19.64 41.31 -7.00
N ARG A 73 -20.90 41.52 -7.45
CA ARG A 73 -22.07 41.43 -6.55
C ARG A 73 -22.35 40.03 -6.02
N GLU A 74 -21.84 38.99 -6.68
CA GLU A 74 -22.12 37.58 -6.38
C GLU A 74 -20.92 36.90 -5.67
N GLY A 75 -19.75 37.54 -5.67
CA GLY A 75 -18.54 37.03 -5.04
C GLY A 75 -17.25 37.57 -5.65
N TYR A 76 -16.30 36.68 -5.96
CA TYR A 76 -14.98 37.03 -6.48
C TYR A 76 -14.57 36.17 -7.67
N ASP A 77 -14.13 36.80 -8.75
CA ASP A 77 -13.46 36.13 -9.86
C ASP A 77 -11.96 36.06 -9.57
N VAL A 78 -11.40 34.85 -9.59
CA VAL A 78 -10.00 34.57 -9.22
C VAL A 78 -9.26 33.95 -10.39
N THR A 79 -8.11 34.52 -10.74
CA THR A 79 -7.13 33.87 -11.64
C THR A 79 -5.95 33.37 -10.82
N MET A 80 -5.78 32.06 -10.76
CA MET A 80 -4.70 31.41 -10.00
C MET A 80 -3.34 31.61 -10.67
N LYS A 81 -2.25 31.29 -9.95
CA LYS A 81 -0.85 31.49 -10.41
C LYS A 81 -0.50 30.73 -11.70
N ASP A 82 -1.20 29.63 -12.00
CA ASP A 82 -1.09 28.86 -13.25
C ASP A 82 -2.06 29.31 -14.36
N GLY A 83 -2.83 30.37 -14.11
CA GLY A 83 -3.82 30.92 -15.04
C GLY A 83 -5.20 30.27 -14.96
N TYR A 84 -5.42 29.29 -14.08
CA TYR A 84 -6.75 28.71 -13.88
C TYR A 84 -7.73 29.77 -13.36
N ARG A 85 -8.93 29.85 -13.95
CA ARG A 85 -9.96 30.83 -13.57
C ARG A 85 -11.11 30.15 -12.86
N LEU A 86 -11.55 30.73 -11.75
CA LEU A 86 -12.70 30.26 -10.99
C LEU A 86 -13.48 31.45 -10.40
N HIS A 87 -14.74 31.19 -10.05
CA HIS A 87 -15.59 32.13 -9.33
C HIS A 87 -15.89 31.59 -7.93
N LEU A 88 -15.72 32.43 -6.90
CA LEU A 88 -16.05 32.14 -5.50
C LEU A 88 -17.26 32.95 -5.07
N SER A 89 -18.34 32.27 -4.69
CA SER A 89 -19.50 32.94 -4.12
C SER A 89 -19.27 33.36 -2.66
N GLY A 90 -20.06 34.33 -2.18
CA GLY A 90 -20.06 34.71 -0.76
C GLY A 90 -20.40 33.54 0.19
N GLN A 91 -21.28 32.62 -0.25
CA GLN A 91 -21.66 31.43 0.51
C GLN A 91 -20.49 30.44 0.65
N GLU A 92 -19.74 30.20 -0.43
CA GLU A 92 -18.58 29.29 -0.41
C GLU A 92 -17.45 29.81 0.49
N LEU A 93 -17.24 31.13 0.52
CA LEU A 93 -16.32 31.78 1.46
C LEU A 93 -16.76 31.57 2.91
N GLN A 94 -18.05 31.73 3.22
CA GLN A 94 -18.59 31.48 4.55
C GLN A 94 -18.46 30.01 4.96
N GLN A 95 -18.74 29.08 4.04
CA GLN A 95 -18.58 27.64 4.29
C GLN A 95 -17.12 27.28 4.58
N ALA A 96 -16.17 27.79 3.79
CA ALA A 96 -14.75 27.57 4.03
C ALA A 96 -14.30 28.14 5.38
N ALA A 97 -14.74 29.35 5.74
CA ALA A 97 -14.42 29.96 7.03
C ALA A 97 -14.98 29.13 8.20
N ALA A 98 -16.23 28.71 8.12
CA ALA A 98 -16.89 27.93 9.17
C ALA A 98 -16.27 26.54 9.36
N ALA A 99 -15.86 25.87 8.27
CA ALA A 99 -15.34 24.50 8.33
C ALA A 99 -13.84 24.42 8.60
N SER A 100 -13.04 25.43 8.25
CA SER A 100 -11.57 25.36 8.32
C SER A 100 -11.00 25.22 9.72
N ARG A 101 -11.75 25.69 10.74
CA ARG A 101 -11.29 25.82 12.13
C ARG A 101 -9.95 26.54 12.29
N PHE A 102 -9.52 27.32 11.29
CA PHE A 102 -8.31 28.12 11.44
C PHE A 102 -8.48 29.09 12.61
N SER A 103 -7.46 29.17 13.45
CA SER A 103 -7.44 30.04 14.63
C SER A 103 -6.24 30.96 14.53
N GLY A 104 -6.42 32.23 14.86
CA GLY A 104 -5.37 33.24 14.71
C GLY A 104 -5.80 34.57 15.32
N ASN A 105 -4.81 35.41 15.63
CA ASN A 105 -5.03 36.70 16.30
C ASN A 105 -5.15 37.87 15.31
N GLU A 106 -4.86 37.63 14.02
CA GLU A 106 -4.89 38.63 12.96
C GLU A 106 -6.03 38.32 11.98
N ASN A 107 -7.15 39.04 12.12
CA ASN A 107 -8.36 38.80 11.32
C ASN A 107 -8.12 38.91 9.81
N ASP A 108 -7.26 39.82 9.36
CA ASP A 108 -6.98 40.02 7.93
C ASP A 108 -6.22 38.83 7.32
N VAL A 109 -5.24 38.29 8.06
CA VAL A 109 -4.50 37.08 7.67
C VAL A 109 -5.43 35.87 7.67
N LEU A 110 -6.30 35.76 8.68
CA LEU A 110 -7.27 34.66 8.78
C LEU A 110 -8.29 34.69 7.64
N ASN A 111 -8.82 35.88 7.29
CA ASN A 111 -9.71 36.06 6.15
C ASN A 111 -9.03 35.70 4.82
N SER A 112 -7.75 36.06 4.66
CA SER A 112 -6.95 35.70 3.49
C SER A 112 -6.71 34.19 3.40
N ALA A 113 -6.52 33.53 4.55
CA ALA A 113 -6.41 32.06 4.62
C ALA A 113 -7.73 31.37 4.25
N HIS A 114 -8.87 31.86 4.74
CA HIS A 114 -10.19 31.35 4.34
C HIS A 114 -10.44 31.52 2.84
N PHE A 115 -10.05 32.67 2.28
CA PHE A 115 -10.16 32.93 0.85
C PHE A 115 -9.31 31.94 0.04
N ALA A 116 -8.05 31.72 0.43
CA ALA A 116 -7.18 30.78 -0.24
C ALA A 116 -7.71 29.34 -0.17
N LEU A 117 -8.22 28.92 1.00
CA LEU A 117 -8.88 27.63 1.16
C LEU A 117 -10.09 27.51 0.22
N ALA A 118 -10.97 28.51 0.18
CA ALA A 118 -12.13 28.51 -0.70
C ALA A 118 -11.73 28.39 -2.18
N ALA A 119 -10.71 29.13 -2.63
CA ALA A 119 -10.17 29.03 -3.98
C ALA A 119 -9.69 27.61 -4.31
N PHE A 120 -8.93 26.99 -3.40
CA PHE A 120 -8.47 25.61 -3.55
C PHE A 120 -9.63 24.61 -3.65
N ILE A 121 -10.61 24.71 -2.76
CA ILE A 121 -11.78 23.81 -2.74
C ILE A 121 -12.62 23.99 -4.00
N LYS A 122 -12.82 25.24 -4.45
CA LYS A 122 -13.57 25.51 -5.67
C LYS A 122 -12.88 24.90 -6.88
N ARG A 123 -11.55 25.04 -6.98
CA ARG A 123 -10.80 24.38 -8.03
C ARG A 123 -10.93 22.86 -7.95
N LYS A 124 -10.85 22.27 -6.76
CA LYS A 124 -10.99 20.82 -6.54
C LYS A 124 -12.38 20.32 -6.96
N GLN A 125 -13.43 21.06 -6.59
CA GLN A 125 -14.82 20.83 -6.99
C GLN A 125 -14.98 20.82 -8.52
N LEU A 126 -14.35 21.78 -9.22
CA LEU A 126 -14.44 21.92 -10.66
C LEU A 126 -13.51 20.96 -11.43
N SER A 127 -12.46 20.44 -10.78
CA SER A 127 -11.43 19.58 -11.40
C SER A 127 -11.68 18.08 -11.20
N SER A 128 -12.64 17.67 -10.37
CA SER A 128 -13.05 16.27 -10.24
C SER A 128 -13.77 15.82 -11.52
N GLY A 129 -12.99 15.44 -12.54
CA GLY A 129 -13.47 15.03 -13.85
C GLY A 129 -14.08 13.64 -13.88
N ASN A 130 -15.12 13.48 -14.71
CA ASN A 130 -15.83 12.24 -15.11
C ASN A 130 -16.98 11.70 -14.22
N THR A 131 -17.69 12.56 -13.47
CA THR A 131 -19.06 12.24 -13.03
C THR A 131 -20.08 13.16 -13.72
N ALA A 132 -21.23 12.62 -14.13
CA ALA A 132 -22.32 13.38 -14.77
C ALA A 132 -22.86 14.54 -13.92
N ALA A 133 -22.50 14.60 -12.64
CA ALA A 133 -22.63 15.75 -11.75
C ALA A 133 -21.37 15.88 -10.87
N PRO A 134 -20.67 17.02 -10.85
CA PRO A 134 -19.58 17.26 -9.91
C PRO A 134 -20.10 17.32 -8.46
N PRO A 135 -19.28 16.99 -7.45
CA PRO A 135 -19.67 17.11 -6.04
C PRO A 135 -20.02 18.56 -5.67
N SER A 136 -20.85 18.73 -4.63
CA SER A 136 -21.10 20.06 -4.07
C SER A 136 -19.81 20.64 -3.47
N PHE A 137 -19.73 21.97 -3.35
CA PHE A 137 -18.59 22.63 -2.71
C PHE A 137 -18.38 22.10 -1.29
N GLU A 138 -19.45 21.92 -0.53
CA GLU A 138 -19.43 21.37 0.82
C GLU A 138 -18.89 19.94 0.87
N ALA A 139 -19.25 19.08 -0.09
CA ALA A 139 -18.70 17.72 -0.15
C ALA A 139 -17.19 17.74 -0.44
N ALA A 140 -16.75 18.59 -1.38
CA ALA A 140 -15.32 18.77 -1.69
C ALA A 140 -14.55 19.35 -0.49
N LEU A 141 -15.15 20.29 0.24
CA LEU A 141 -14.61 20.88 1.47
C LEU A 141 -14.44 19.82 2.55
N ASN A 142 -15.50 19.08 2.89
CA ASN A 142 -15.47 18.06 3.92
C ASN A 142 -14.47 16.94 3.60
N GLN A 143 -14.41 16.51 2.34
CA GLN A 143 -13.42 15.51 1.91
C GLN A 143 -11.98 16.05 2.04
N SER A 144 -11.74 17.29 1.61
CA SER A 144 -10.42 17.91 1.69
C SER A 144 -9.95 18.07 3.15
N LEU A 145 -10.87 18.42 4.04
CA LEU A 145 -10.58 18.61 5.44
C LEU A 145 -10.39 17.29 6.21
N GLN A 146 -10.69 16.13 5.60
CA GLN A 146 -10.28 14.83 6.15
C GLN A 146 -8.77 14.58 6.07
N GLY A 147 -8.08 15.35 5.23
CA GLY A 147 -6.64 15.29 5.00
C GLY A 147 -6.33 15.59 3.54
N GLU A 148 -5.28 16.35 3.32
CA GLU A 148 -4.79 16.70 1.99
C GLU A 148 -3.28 16.57 1.93
N THR A 149 -2.72 16.16 0.79
CA THR A 149 -1.26 16.07 0.65
C THR A 149 -0.63 17.44 0.42
N THR A 150 0.60 17.66 0.87
CA THR A 150 1.36 18.91 0.60
C THR A 150 1.37 19.23 -0.90
N TYR A 151 1.65 18.22 -1.71
CA TYR A 151 1.73 18.36 -3.16
C TYR A 151 0.39 18.79 -3.77
N ASN A 152 -0.73 18.19 -3.34
CA ASN A 152 -2.05 18.56 -3.85
C ASN A 152 -2.41 19.99 -3.50
N MET A 153 -2.17 20.40 -2.24
CA MET A 153 -2.39 21.78 -1.83
C MET A 153 -1.60 22.75 -2.72
N LEU A 154 -0.30 22.51 -2.92
CA LEU A 154 0.54 23.37 -3.74
C LEU A 154 0.09 23.41 -5.20
N LYS A 155 -0.18 22.26 -5.80
CA LYS A 155 -0.67 22.17 -7.17
C LYS A 155 -2.03 22.84 -7.34
N GLY A 156 -2.92 22.68 -6.36
CA GLY A 156 -4.25 23.26 -6.36
C GLY A 156 -4.29 24.75 -6.24
N MET A 157 -3.36 25.31 -5.48
CA MET A 157 -3.14 26.74 -5.42
C MET A 157 -2.54 27.31 -6.72
N GLY A 158 -2.32 26.48 -7.75
CA GLY A 158 -1.79 26.88 -9.04
C GLY A 158 -0.28 27.10 -9.02
N LEU A 159 0.44 26.48 -8.08
CA LEU A 159 1.85 26.77 -7.85
C LEU A 159 2.80 25.85 -8.64
N SER A 160 2.31 24.97 -9.51
CA SER A 160 3.15 23.99 -10.23
C SER A 160 4.39 24.60 -10.89
N GLY A 161 4.26 25.78 -11.51
CA GLY A 161 5.38 26.49 -12.13
C GLY A 161 6.38 27.09 -11.14
N HIS A 162 5.99 27.27 -9.88
CA HIS A 162 6.80 27.91 -8.82
C HIS A 162 7.44 26.88 -7.88
N LEU A 163 7.19 25.58 -8.09
CA LEU A 163 7.62 24.52 -7.17
C LEU A 163 9.07 24.08 -7.41
N GLN A 164 9.81 23.98 -6.31
CA GLN A 164 11.07 23.24 -6.23
C GLN A 164 10.98 22.20 -5.13
N TYR A 165 11.44 20.99 -5.41
CA TYR A 165 11.56 19.93 -4.41
C TYR A 165 13.03 19.71 -4.09
N VAL A 166 13.42 20.04 -2.86
CA VAL A 166 14.84 20.21 -2.49
C VAL A 166 15.16 19.53 -1.16
N PRO A 167 16.42 19.14 -0.92
CA PRO A 167 16.83 18.57 0.36
C PRO A 167 16.57 19.55 1.51
N THR A 168 15.99 19.04 2.60
CA THR A 168 15.61 19.85 3.76
C THR A 168 16.82 20.55 4.38
N ALA A 169 17.94 19.83 4.47
CA ALA A 169 19.19 20.35 5.01
C ALA A 169 19.66 21.61 4.27
N THR A 170 19.47 21.68 2.94
CA THR A 170 19.85 22.83 2.12
C THR A 170 19.01 24.05 2.47
N VAL A 171 17.69 23.90 2.60
CA VAL A 171 16.78 25.00 2.92
C VAL A 171 17.01 25.51 4.35
N VAL A 172 17.22 24.59 5.30
CA VAL A 172 17.54 24.93 6.70
C VAL A 172 18.87 25.69 6.79
N ALA A 173 19.91 25.21 6.12
CA ALA A 173 21.22 25.87 6.09
C ALA A 173 21.13 27.27 5.46
N GLN A 174 20.29 27.45 4.44
CA GLN A 174 20.07 28.72 3.76
C GLN A 174 19.03 29.62 4.46
N ARG A 175 18.47 29.20 5.60
CA ARG A 175 17.38 29.88 6.32
C ARG A 175 16.19 30.26 5.43
N ARG A 176 15.89 29.42 4.43
CA ARG A 176 14.75 29.59 3.53
C ARG A 176 13.49 28.93 4.12
N SER A 177 12.35 29.18 3.49
CA SER A 177 11.05 28.62 3.88
C SER A 177 10.61 27.52 2.90
N GLY A 178 9.92 26.52 3.41
CA GLY A 178 9.29 25.47 2.61
C GLY A 178 8.24 24.71 3.40
N VAL A 179 7.61 23.71 2.79
CA VAL A 179 6.63 22.84 3.45
C VAL A 179 7.03 21.39 3.23
N ALA A 180 7.01 20.60 4.30
CA ALA A 180 7.31 19.17 4.28
C ALA A 180 6.11 18.37 4.81
N ASP A 181 5.91 17.16 4.28
CA ASP A 181 4.89 16.24 4.79
C ASP A 181 5.24 15.80 6.23
N SER A 182 4.27 15.65 7.12
CA SER A 182 4.45 15.10 8.46
C SER A 182 4.16 13.59 8.49
N TYR A 183 4.43 12.88 9.60
CA TYR A 183 4.22 11.42 9.71
C TYR A 183 2.74 11.01 9.81
N ASP A 184 1.83 11.94 10.07
CA ASP A 184 0.39 11.74 10.30
C ASP A 184 -0.49 12.12 9.09
N ALA A 185 0.10 12.10 7.88
CA ALA A 185 -0.54 12.52 6.63
C ALA A 185 -0.96 14.00 6.61
N GLY A 186 -0.26 14.85 7.37
CA GLY A 186 -0.37 16.31 7.34
C GLY A 186 0.88 16.97 6.71
N SER A 187 1.05 18.27 6.97
CA SER A 187 2.27 18.99 6.59
C SER A 187 2.70 19.98 7.67
N SER A 188 4.00 20.27 7.70
CA SER A 188 4.58 21.32 8.55
C SER A 188 5.23 22.39 7.68
N LEU A 189 5.07 23.65 8.07
CA LEU A 189 5.83 24.75 7.49
C LEU A 189 7.24 24.70 8.08
N ILE A 190 8.26 24.60 7.24
CA ILE A 190 9.65 24.80 7.66
C ILE A 190 10.00 26.26 7.46
N HIS A 191 10.29 26.97 8.55
CA HIS A 191 10.68 28.37 8.54
C HIS A 191 11.70 28.65 9.64
N ALA A 192 12.73 29.45 9.30
CA ALA A 192 13.83 29.77 10.21
C ALA A 192 14.52 28.54 10.84
N GLY A 193 14.58 27.44 10.09
CA GLY A 193 15.23 26.18 10.52
C GLY A 193 14.40 25.30 11.45
N LYS A 194 13.14 25.66 11.73
CA LYS A 194 12.22 24.88 12.54
C LYS A 194 11.00 24.46 11.74
N ALA A 195 10.43 23.31 12.09
CA ALA A 195 9.14 22.86 11.59
C ALA A 195 8.02 23.41 12.49
N HIS A 196 6.98 23.99 11.87
CA HIS A 196 5.84 24.61 12.52
C HIS A 196 4.58 23.85 12.14
N GLN A 197 3.88 23.28 13.12
CA GLN A 197 2.65 22.51 12.93
C GLN A 197 1.77 22.61 14.19
N PHE A 198 0.47 22.87 14.02
CA PHE A 198 -0.49 22.98 15.12
C PHE A 198 -0.09 23.99 16.21
N GLY A 199 0.58 25.09 15.83
CA GLY A 199 1.12 26.06 16.78
C GLY A 199 2.33 25.57 17.60
N ARG A 200 2.92 24.41 17.27
CA ARG A 200 4.12 23.85 17.90
C ARG A 200 5.34 23.94 16.99
N GLU A 201 6.51 24.07 17.62
CA GLU A 201 7.81 24.02 16.95
C GLU A 201 8.51 22.69 17.20
N CYS A 202 9.00 22.06 16.13
CA CYS A 202 9.83 20.84 16.20
C CYS A 202 11.01 20.90 15.23
N SER A 203 11.90 19.90 15.32
CA SER A 203 13.01 19.76 14.37
C SER A 203 12.48 19.22 13.04
N PRO A 204 12.90 19.76 11.88
CA PRO A 204 12.55 19.19 10.58
C PRO A 204 13.07 17.75 10.48
N ASP A 205 12.16 16.79 10.30
CA ASP A 205 12.44 15.35 10.30
C ASP A 205 12.42 14.73 8.89
N ARG A 206 11.93 15.45 7.89
CA ARG A 206 11.90 15.03 6.50
C ARG A 206 13.19 15.39 5.77
N SER A 207 13.67 14.46 4.94
CA SER A 207 14.88 14.67 4.13
C SER A 207 14.69 15.65 2.97
N TYR A 208 13.45 15.88 2.53
CA TYR A 208 13.10 16.79 1.43
C TYR A 208 11.85 17.59 1.75
N MET A 209 11.73 18.77 1.13
CA MET A 209 10.57 19.65 1.25
C MET A 209 10.28 20.37 -0.08
N TYR A 210 9.10 20.97 -0.17
CA TYR A 210 8.74 21.87 -1.26
C TYR A 210 9.04 23.32 -0.89
N THR A 211 9.70 24.06 -1.79
CA THR A 211 9.91 25.50 -1.69
C THR A 211 9.27 26.21 -2.89
N LEU A 212 8.91 27.48 -2.71
CA LEU A 212 8.41 28.33 -3.79
C LEU A 212 9.49 29.32 -4.24
N VAL A 213 9.56 29.57 -5.55
CA VAL A 213 10.37 30.65 -6.14
C VAL A 213 9.47 31.81 -6.56
N SER A 214 9.91 33.04 -6.29
CA SER A 214 9.09 34.25 -6.44
C SER A 214 9.03 34.81 -7.87
N ASP A 215 9.92 34.44 -8.81
CA ASP A 215 9.71 34.77 -10.24
C ASP A 215 10.53 33.98 -11.28
N ARG A 216 9.88 33.81 -12.45
CA ARG A 216 10.22 33.09 -13.70
C ARG A 216 9.91 31.59 -13.76
N ALA A 217 8.74 31.25 -14.28
CA ALA A 217 8.52 29.96 -14.95
C ALA A 217 7.75 30.11 -16.27
N PRO A 218 8.14 29.39 -17.34
CA PRO A 218 7.45 29.41 -18.62
C PRO A 218 6.08 28.72 -18.52
N LYS A 219 5.12 29.21 -19.31
CA LYS A 219 3.74 28.67 -19.41
C LYS A 219 3.76 27.16 -19.72
N PRO A 220 3.11 26.30 -18.92
CA PRO A 220 2.91 24.90 -19.27
C PRO A 220 2.04 24.80 -20.51
N ARG A 221 2.52 24.09 -21.53
CA ARG A 221 1.68 23.64 -22.64
C ARG A 221 0.82 22.49 -22.13
N ILE A 222 -0.50 22.70 -22.10
CA ILE A 222 -1.46 21.61 -21.93
C ILE A 222 -1.36 20.77 -23.20
N ALA A 223 -0.69 19.63 -23.12
CA ALA A 223 -0.77 18.62 -24.15
C ALA A 223 -2.20 18.01 -24.09
N PRO A 224 -2.90 17.90 -25.22
CA PRO A 224 -4.15 17.17 -25.25
C PRO A 224 -3.91 15.71 -24.86
N ALA A 225 -4.87 15.13 -24.13
CA ALA A 225 -4.86 13.72 -23.80
C ALA A 225 -4.78 12.90 -25.11
N PRO A 226 -3.81 11.99 -25.25
CA PRO A 226 -3.75 11.13 -26.42
C PRO A 226 -5.01 10.25 -26.46
N GLU A 227 -5.68 10.21 -27.62
CA GLU A 227 -6.63 9.14 -27.92
C GLU A 227 -5.85 7.83 -27.92
N LEU A 228 -6.17 6.95 -26.98
CA LEU A 228 -5.56 5.64 -26.87
C LEU A 228 -6.08 4.76 -28.02
N PRO A 229 -5.21 4.25 -28.91
CA PRO A 229 -5.58 3.10 -29.71
C PRO A 229 -5.84 1.92 -28.76
N THR A 230 -6.94 1.20 -28.96
CA THR A 230 -7.26 -0.02 -28.22
C THR A 230 -6.32 -1.14 -28.67
N VAL A 231 -5.08 -1.12 -28.19
CA VAL A 231 -4.16 -2.25 -28.31
C VAL A 231 -4.65 -3.34 -27.36
N LEU A 232 -4.91 -4.53 -27.89
CA LEU A 232 -5.32 -5.67 -27.07
C LEU A 232 -4.11 -6.23 -26.31
N PRO A 233 -4.29 -6.69 -25.06
CA PRO A 233 -3.21 -7.33 -24.31
C PRO A 233 -2.77 -8.62 -25.01
N ASP A 234 -1.48 -8.94 -24.92
CA ASP A 234 -0.94 -10.19 -25.46
C ASP A 234 -1.26 -11.31 -24.48
N VAL A 235 -2.23 -12.14 -24.84
CA VAL A 235 -2.64 -13.28 -24.01
C VAL A 235 -2.24 -14.61 -24.63
N ALA A 236 -1.45 -14.61 -25.70
CA ALA A 236 -0.94 -15.84 -26.27
C ALA A 236 0.05 -16.50 -25.28
N PRO A 237 0.01 -17.83 -25.11
CA PRO A 237 1.06 -18.52 -24.37
C PRO A 237 2.40 -18.33 -25.10
N PRO A 238 3.51 -18.09 -24.40
CA PRO A 238 4.81 -17.92 -25.04
C PRO A 238 5.29 -19.23 -25.68
N ASP A 239 5.82 -19.15 -26.91
CA ASP A 239 6.48 -20.29 -27.57
C ASP A 239 7.74 -20.75 -26.82
N LYS A 240 8.41 -19.83 -26.10
CA LYS A 240 9.54 -20.06 -25.18
C LYS A 240 9.52 -19.03 -24.04
N LYS A 241 9.82 -19.44 -22.80
CA LYS A 241 10.05 -18.52 -21.68
C LYS A 241 11.33 -17.71 -21.92
N VAL A 242 11.21 -16.52 -22.48
CA VAL A 242 12.31 -15.56 -22.65
C VAL A 242 12.15 -14.48 -21.60
N HIS A 243 13.13 -14.35 -20.71
CA HIS A 243 13.14 -13.24 -19.76
C HIS A 243 13.43 -11.92 -20.49
N PRO A 244 12.66 -10.86 -20.25
CA PRO A 244 12.88 -9.59 -20.93
C PRO A 244 14.12 -8.89 -20.39
N GLU A 245 14.75 -8.09 -21.26
CA GLU A 245 15.88 -7.24 -20.87
C GLU A 245 15.43 -6.15 -19.91
N VAL A 246 16.26 -5.87 -18.90
CA VAL A 246 15.95 -4.89 -17.85
C VAL A 246 15.66 -3.51 -18.44
N SER A 247 16.49 -3.05 -19.38
CA SER A 247 16.36 -1.74 -20.01
C SER A 247 15.05 -1.59 -20.78
N GLU A 248 14.58 -2.67 -21.39
CA GLU A 248 13.32 -2.69 -22.15
C GLU A 248 12.13 -2.49 -21.20
N VAL A 249 12.05 -3.27 -20.12
CA VAL A 249 10.97 -3.15 -19.12
C VAL A 249 11.01 -1.79 -18.43
N LEU A 250 12.20 -1.26 -18.14
CA LEU A 250 12.35 0.06 -17.52
C LEU A 250 11.79 1.17 -18.42
N GLN A 251 11.98 1.10 -19.73
CA GLN A 251 11.61 2.15 -20.68
C GLN A 251 10.23 1.96 -21.31
N GLY A 252 9.64 0.76 -21.27
CA GLY A 252 8.43 0.45 -22.02
C GLY A 252 7.18 1.24 -21.58
N PHE A 253 6.99 1.45 -20.27
CA PHE A 253 5.91 2.28 -19.74
C PHE A 253 6.22 2.94 -18.39
N THR A 254 5.45 3.95 -18.06
CA THR A 254 5.44 4.67 -16.78
C THR A 254 4.01 5.12 -16.46
N ALA A 255 3.82 5.88 -15.39
CA ALA A 255 2.58 6.63 -15.14
C ALA A 255 2.81 8.12 -15.34
N THR A 256 1.83 8.84 -15.90
CA THR A 256 1.88 10.31 -15.95
C THR A 256 1.93 10.91 -14.55
N GLU A 257 2.52 12.10 -14.43
CA GLU A 257 2.55 12.83 -13.16
C GLU A 257 1.13 13.08 -12.62
N ARG A 258 1.01 13.25 -11.30
CA ARG A 258 -0.29 13.41 -10.63
C ARG A 258 -1.12 14.51 -11.30
N ASN A 259 -2.41 14.32 -11.51
CA ASN A 259 -3.31 15.43 -11.82
C ASN A 259 -3.61 16.22 -10.54
N PHE A 260 -4.15 17.42 -10.71
CA PHE A 260 -4.57 18.21 -9.57
C PHE A 260 -5.78 17.53 -8.88
N GLY A 261 -5.66 17.23 -7.58
CA GLY A 261 -6.69 16.56 -6.78
C GLY A 261 -6.39 15.10 -6.42
N ASP A 262 -5.32 14.51 -6.97
CA ASP A 262 -4.97 13.11 -6.74
C ASP A 262 -4.12 12.91 -5.49
N VAL A 263 -4.63 12.15 -4.51
CA VAL A 263 -3.94 11.89 -3.23
C VAL A 263 -2.72 10.96 -3.33
N SER A 264 -2.51 10.30 -4.47
CA SER A 264 -1.57 9.17 -4.63
C SER A 264 -0.93 9.07 -6.01
N GLU A 265 0.22 8.39 -6.06
CA GLU A 265 0.90 8.02 -7.30
C GLU A 265 0.56 6.60 -7.73
N MET A 266 0.64 6.36 -9.04
CA MET A 266 0.55 5.02 -9.61
C MET A 266 1.93 4.32 -9.69
N SER A 267 2.97 4.92 -9.11
CA SER A 267 4.36 4.43 -9.17
C SER A 267 4.53 3.05 -8.51
N SER A 268 3.77 2.76 -7.44
CA SER A 268 3.70 1.41 -6.85
C SER A 268 3.20 0.36 -7.84
N TYR A 269 2.14 0.69 -8.59
CA TYR A 269 1.58 -0.20 -9.62
C TYR A 269 2.58 -0.45 -10.75
N VAL A 270 3.18 0.61 -11.28
CA VAL A 270 4.20 0.51 -12.32
C VAL A 270 5.36 -0.36 -11.83
N SER A 271 5.87 -0.11 -10.63
CA SER A 271 7.03 -0.82 -10.07
C SER A 271 6.75 -2.30 -9.85
N VAL A 272 5.58 -2.65 -9.29
CA VAL A 272 5.20 -4.05 -9.09
C VAL A 272 4.97 -4.77 -10.41
N ILE A 273 4.27 -4.16 -11.37
CA ILE A 273 4.04 -4.76 -12.69
C ILE A 273 5.38 -4.99 -13.41
N LYS A 274 6.30 -4.02 -13.38
CA LYS A 274 7.64 -4.19 -13.97
C LYS A 274 8.43 -5.31 -13.28
N MET A 275 8.37 -5.42 -11.95
CA MET A 275 8.99 -6.54 -11.24
C MET A 275 8.40 -7.88 -11.66
N MET A 276 7.08 -7.96 -11.84
CA MET A 276 6.42 -9.16 -12.36
C MET A 276 6.85 -9.46 -13.80
N MET A 277 6.98 -8.45 -14.66
CA MET A 277 7.47 -8.61 -16.03
C MET A 277 8.89 -9.19 -16.08
N LEU A 278 9.79 -8.65 -15.27
CA LEU A 278 11.17 -9.14 -15.17
C LEU A 278 11.24 -10.58 -14.62
N ARG A 279 10.38 -10.92 -13.65
CA ARG A 279 10.39 -12.24 -13.03
C ARG A 279 9.73 -13.32 -13.88
N PHE A 280 8.60 -13.02 -14.50
CA PHE A 280 7.74 -14.04 -15.12
C PHE A 280 7.71 -13.97 -16.65
N GLY A 281 7.93 -12.79 -17.24
CA GLY A 281 7.76 -12.51 -18.67
C GLY A 281 6.81 -11.33 -18.89
N ARG A 282 6.81 -10.75 -20.10
CA ARG A 282 6.17 -9.45 -20.38
C ARG A 282 4.65 -9.51 -20.47
N SER A 283 4.09 -10.63 -20.90
CA SER A 283 2.68 -10.73 -21.23
C SER A 283 1.82 -11.08 -20.01
N PRO A 284 0.51 -10.74 -19.99
CA PRO A 284 -0.41 -11.26 -19.00
C PRO A 284 -0.39 -12.79 -18.84
N SER A 285 -0.17 -13.54 -19.93
CA SER A 285 -0.07 -15.00 -19.89
C SER A 285 1.20 -15.50 -19.21
N ASP A 286 2.27 -14.70 -19.20
CA ASP A 286 3.47 -14.97 -18.39
C ASP A 286 3.21 -14.67 -16.90
N MET A 287 2.57 -13.53 -16.63
CA MET A 287 2.41 -12.97 -15.29
C MET A 287 1.29 -13.62 -14.46
N PHE A 288 0.30 -14.25 -15.09
CA PHE A 288 -0.74 -15.04 -14.42
C PHE A 288 -0.47 -16.54 -14.50
N GLU A 289 -1.24 -17.36 -13.77
CA GLU A 289 -1.16 -18.83 -13.92
C GLU A 289 -1.83 -19.26 -15.23
N LYS A 290 -2.96 -18.61 -15.55
CA LYS A 290 -3.76 -18.91 -16.74
C LYS A 290 -4.52 -17.68 -17.18
N VAL A 291 -4.56 -17.44 -18.49
CA VAL A 291 -5.42 -16.43 -19.12
C VAL A 291 -6.11 -17.09 -20.30
N GLU A 292 -7.45 -17.05 -20.31
CA GLU A 292 -8.27 -17.62 -21.38
C GLU A 292 -9.21 -16.56 -21.93
N VAL A 293 -9.26 -16.46 -23.26
CA VAL A 293 -10.24 -15.62 -23.94
C VAL A 293 -11.61 -16.27 -23.83
N VAL A 294 -12.60 -15.50 -23.38
CA VAL A 294 -14.01 -15.91 -23.33
C VAL A 294 -14.87 -14.90 -24.09
N GLU A 295 -16.12 -15.24 -24.41
CA GLU A 295 -16.99 -14.47 -25.32
C GLU A 295 -16.99 -12.95 -25.04
N ASN A 296 -17.08 -12.55 -23.76
CA ASN A 296 -17.17 -11.14 -23.35
C ASN A 296 -15.90 -10.59 -22.65
N GLY A 297 -14.76 -11.27 -22.76
CA GLY A 297 -13.50 -10.81 -22.18
C GLY A 297 -12.54 -11.96 -21.86
N TYR A 298 -12.13 -12.08 -20.60
CA TYR A 298 -11.07 -12.99 -20.19
C TYR A 298 -11.40 -13.69 -18.87
N SER A 299 -11.09 -14.98 -18.78
CA SER A 299 -10.99 -15.71 -17.53
C SER A 299 -9.52 -15.73 -17.11
N VAL A 300 -9.22 -15.25 -15.92
CA VAL A 300 -7.85 -15.14 -15.40
C VAL A 300 -7.73 -15.92 -14.11
N THR A 301 -6.79 -16.86 -14.05
CA THR A 301 -6.34 -17.50 -12.82
C THR A 301 -5.02 -16.85 -12.41
N MET A 302 -5.02 -16.15 -11.28
CA MET A 302 -3.82 -15.56 -10.70
C MET A 302 -2.84 -16.65 -10.22
N LYS A 303 -1.57 -16.29 -10.00
CA LYS A 303 -0.55 -17.27 -9.59
C LYS A 303 -0.79 -17.86 -8.19
N ASP A 304 -1.57 -17.18 -7.36
CA ASP A 304 -2.02 -17.71 -6.07
C ASP A 304 -3.27 -18.61 -6.19
N GLY A 305 -3.79 -18.80 -7.40
CA GLY A 305 -4.98 -19.59 -7.70
C GLY A 305 -6.29 -18.80 -7.67
N PHE A 306 -6.26 -17.49 -7.38
CA PHE A 306 -7.49 -16.69 -7.37
C PHE A 306 -8.03 -16.49 -8.79
N GLU A 307 -9.30 -16.80 -9.02
CA GLU A 307 -9.93 -16.65 -10.32
C GLU A 307 -10.76 -15.36 -10.43
N VAL A 308 -10.60 -14.65 -11.54
CA VAL A 308 -11.41 -13.48 -11.90
C VAL A 308 -11.87 -13.55 -13.35
N LYS A 309 -13.04 -12.98 -13.64
CA LYS A 309 -13.52 -12.75 -15.00
C LYS A 309 -13.47 -11.27 -15.30
N LEU A 310 -12.72 -10.88 -16.33
CA LEU A 310 -12.59 -9.50 -16.80
C LEU A 310 -13.41 -9.33 -18.06
N SER A 311 -14.27 -8.32 -18.09
CA SER A 311 -14.95 -7.91 -19.31
C SER A 311 -14.09 -6.95 -20.14
N LYS A 312 -14.36 -6.87 -21.45
CA LYS A 312 -13.73 -5.86 -22.33
C LYS A 312 -14.00 -4.43 -21.86
N GLU A 313 -15.18 -4.20 -21.28
CA GLU A 313 -15.56 -2.89 -20.74
C GLU A 313 -14.75 -2.54 -19.48
N GLU A 314 -14.57 -3.46 -18.54
CA GLU A 314 -13.73 -3.25 -17.36
C GLU A 314 -12.27 -2.97 -17.73
N LEU A 315 -11.76 -3.60 -18.77
CA LEU A 315 -10.44 -3.32 -19.33
C LEU A 315 -10.36 -1.92 -19.94
N ARG A 316 -11.33 -1.54 -20.79
CA ARG A 316 -11.41 -0.20 -21.38
C ARG A 316 -11.42 0.87 -20.29
N ARG A 317 -12.28 0.71 -19.29
CA ARG A 317 -12.42 1.64 -18.17
C ARG A 317 -11.17 1.73 -17.31
N THR A 318 -10.49 0.60 -17.11
CA THR A 318 -9.20 0.60 -16.42
C THR A 318 -8.17 1.37 -17.24
N ALA A 319 -8.07 1.14 -18.55
CA ALA A 319 -7.13 1.86 -19.41
C ALA A 319 -7.38 3.38 -19.42
N GLU A 320 -8.65 3.80 -19.51
CA GLU A 320 -9.07 5.21 -19.47
C GLU A 320 -8.80 5.90 -18.14
N ALA A 321 -8.97 5.18 -17.04
CA ALA A 321 -8.73 5.72 -15.71
C ALA A 321 -7.27 5.59 -15.27
N SER A 322 -6.55 4.62 -15.85
CA SER A 322 -5.12 4.48 -15.66
C SER A 322 -4.41 5.69 -16.23
N ARG A 323 -3.24 5.94 -15.66
CA ARG A 323 -2.32 6.96 -16.18
C ARG A 323 -1.12 6.34 -16.85
N PHE A 324 -1.23 5.07 -17.23
CA PHE A 324 -0.11 4.36 -17.84
C PHE A 324 0.14 4.90 -19.24
N THR A 325 1.39 5.23 -19.52
CA THR A 325 1.84 5.81 -20.77
C THR A 325 3.25 5.33 -21.06
N GLY A 326 3.66 5.29 -22.31
CA GLY A 326 4.99 4.82 -22.68
C GLY A 326 5.15 4.67 -24.18
N PRO A 327 6.40 4.50 -24.65
CA PRO A 327 6.70 4.24 -26.05
C PRO A 327 6.24 2.85 -26.50
N ASP A 328 6.07 1.89 -25.58
CA ASP A 328 5.60 0.54 -25.89
C ASP A 328 4.09 0.42 -25.60
N ALA A 329 3.29 0.60 -26.64
CA ALA A 329 1.83 0.53 -26.53
C ALA A 329 1.32 -0.85 -26.09
N GLN A 330 2.02 -1.93 -26.43
CA GLN A 330 1.66 -3.29 -26.01
C GLN A 330 1.90 -3.45 -24.51
N MET A 331 3.06 -3.03 -24.01
CA MET A 331 3.38 -3.10 -22.59
C MET A 331 2.44 -2.22 -21.74
N VAL A 332 1.98 -1.07 -22.28
CA VAL A 332 0.94 -0.26 -21.64
C VAL A 332 -0.39 -1.00 -21.56
N ALA A 333 -0.82 -1.69 -22.63
CA ALA A 333 -2.04 -2.50 -22.64
C ALA A 333 -1.95 -3.67 -21.65
N ASP A 334 -0.82 -4.36 -21.63
CA ASP A 334 -0.53 -5.46 -20.71
C ASP A 334 -0.53 -4.99 -19.25
N ALA A 335 0.08 -3.84 -18.95
CA ALA A 335 0.05 -3.24 -17.61
C ALA A 335 -1.38 -2.87 -17.17
N ASN A 336 -2.20 -2.36 -18.08
CA ASN A 336 -3.61 -2.09 -17.82
C ASN A 336 -4.42 -3.35 -17.54
N PHE A 337 -4.12 -4.44 -18.23
CA PHE A 337 -4.72 -5.75 -17.95
C PHE A 337 -4.37 -6.24 -16.54
N MET A 338 -3.10 -6.11 -16.13
CA MET A 338 -2.67 -6.47 -14.76
C MET A 338 -3.40 -5.64 -13.70
N LEU A 339 -3.53 -4.33 -13.91
CA LEU A 339 -4.29 -3.45 -13.00
C LEU A 339 -5.77 -3.84 -12.94
N ALA A 340 -6.40 -4.15 -14.08
CA ALA A 340 -7.80 -4.55 -14.14
C ALA A 340 -8.05 -5.85 -13.36
N ALA A 341 -7.16 -6.85 -13.49
CA ALA A 341 -7.22 -8.09 -12.74
C ALA A 341 -7.14 -7.85 -11.23
N TYR A 342 -6.20 -7.00 -10.79
CA TYR A 342 -6.08 -6.57 -9.39
C TYR A 342 -7.36 -5.90 -8.88
N VAL A 343 -7.90 -4.95 -9.65
CA VAL A 343 -9.14 -4.24 -9.30
C VAL A 343 -10.31 -5.21 -9.22
N LYS A 344 -10.40 -6.16 -10.15
CA LYS A 344 -11.46 -7.18 -10.16
C LYS A 344 -11.37 -8.10 -8.94
N ARG A 345 -10.17 -8.50 -8.52
CA ARG A 345 -9.98 -9.24 -7.27
C ARG A 345 -10.44 -8.41 -6.07
N LYS A 346 -10.06 -7.13 -6.01
CA LYS A 346 -10.49 -6.21 -4.95
C LYS A 346 -12.02 -6.06 -4.92
N GLN A 347 -12.65 -5.93 -6.10
CA GLN A 347 -14.10 -5.89 -6.25
C GLN A 347 -14.77 -7.13 -5.63
N VAL A 348 -14.30 -8.33 -5.99
CA VAL A 348 -14.85 -9.60 -5.50
C VAL A 348 -14.66 -9.74 -3.99
N ASN A 349 -13.49 -9.39 -3.47
CA ASN A 349 -13.19 -9.52 -2.04
C ASN A 349 -13.95 -8.51 -1.17
N SER A 350 -14.14 -7.29 -1.67
CA SER A 350 -14.85 -6.24 -0.94
C SER A 350 -16.36 -6.22 -1.22
N ASN A 351 -16.84 -7.02 -2.17
CA ASN A 351 -18.25 -7.05 -2.60
C ASN A 351 -18.81 -5.67 -2.95
N VAL A 352 -18.08 -4.91 -3.79
CA VAL A 352 -18.46 -3.57 -4.25
C VAL A 352 -18.61 -3.53 -5.77
N PRO A 353 -19.22 -2.47 -6.35
CA PRO A 353 -19.15 -2.25 -7.80
C PRO A 353 -17.72 -2.08 -8.30
N PHE A 354 -17.45 -2.47 -9.55
CA PHE A 354 -16.10 -2.41 -10.15
C PHE A 354 -15.51 -1.00 -10.07
N ASP A 355 -16.32 0.02 -10.31
CA ASP A 355 -15.87 1.42 -10.34
C ASP A 355 -15.44 1.93 -8.99
N THR A 356 -16.11 1.48 -7.93
CA THR A 356 -15.74 1.75 -6.56
C THR A 356 -14.40 1.10 -6.24
N ALA A 357 -14.20 -0.15 -6.69
CA ALA A 357 -12.91 -0.82 -6.55
C ALA A 357 -11.80 -0.15 -7.37
N LEU A 358 -12.10 0.30 -8.60
CA LEU A 358 -11.16 1.00 -9.48
C LEU A 358 -10.76 2.34 -8.88
N SER A 359 -11.73 3.19 -8.59
CA SER A 359 -11.51 4.52 -7.98
C SER A 359 -10.71 4.43 -6.68
N SER A 360 -11.06 3.50 -5.79
CA SER A 360 -10.30 3.29 -4.55
C SER A 360 -8.91 2.68 -4.76
N SER A 361 -8.64 2.04 -5.91
CA SER A 361 -7.30 1.54 -6.24
C SER A 361 -6.41 2.64 -6.81
N LEU A 362 -7.01 3.59 -7.53
CA LEU A 362 -6.28 4.77 -8.02
C LEU A 362 -5.84 5.70 -6.89
N GLN A 363 -6.43 5.58 -5.69
CA GLN A 363 -6.00 6.25 -4.46
C GLN A 363 -4.69 5.70 -3.85
N GLY A 364 -4.02 4.79 -4.55
CA GLY A 364 -2.73 4.25 -4.15
C GLY A 364 -2.84 2.99 -3.30
N ALA A 365 -1.77 2.21 -3.25
CA ALA A 365 -1.67 1.01 -2.44
C ALA A 365 -0.23 0.83 -1.95
N HIS A 366 -0.09 0.37 -0.71
CA HIS A 366 1.20 -0.11 -0.21
C HIS A 366 1.70 -1.28 -1.05
N VAL A 367 3.01 -1.32 -1.30
CA VAL A 367 3.63 -2.33 -2.17
C VAL A 367 3.30 -3.75 -1.73
N TYR A 368 3.33 -4.02 -0.41
CA TYR A 368 2.95 -5.32 0.14
C TYR A 368 1.50 -5.73 -0.22
N GLY A 369 0.54 -4.83 0.02
CA GLY A 369 -0.87 -5.07 -0.27
C GLY A 369 -1.12 -5.24 -1.77
N LEU A 370 -0.36 -4.53 -2.60
CA LEU A 370 -0.42 -4.67 -4.04
C LEU A 370 0.11 -6.03 -4.52
N LEU A 371 1.27 -6.48 -4.04
CA LEU A 371 1.83 -7.80 -4.36
C LEU A 371 0.88 -8.93 -3.94
N LYS A 372 0.30 -8.80 -2.75
CA LYS A 372 -0.74 -9.71 -2.25
C LYS A 372 -1.97 -9.74 -3.17
N GLY A 373 -2.46 -8.57 -3.59
CA GLY A 373 -3.63 -8.47 -4.47
C GLY A 373 -3.36 -8.85 -5.93
N MET A 374 -2.13 -8.70 -6.41
CA MET A 374 -1.68 -9.16 -7.74
C MET A 374 -1.55 -10.70 -7.80
N GLY A 375 -1.77 -11.39 -6.68
CA GLY A 375 -1.77 -12.84 -6.62
C GLY A 375 -0.39 -13.47 -6.69
N VAL A 376 0.64 -12.76 -6.22
CA VAL A 376 2.03 -13.26 -6.17
C VAL A 376 2.52 -13.53 -4.76
N ILE A 377 1.61 -13.70 -3.80
CA ILE A 377 1.95 -13.85 -2.37
C ILE A 377 2.88 -15.06 -2.11
N GLY A 378 2.71 -16.19 -2.82
CA GLY A 378 3.57 -17.37 -2.66
C GLY A 378 5.03 -17.14 -3.07
N PHE A 379 5.26 -16.14 -3.92
CA PHE A 379 6.58 -15.76 -4.41
C PHE A 379 7.22 -14.65 -3.57
N LEU A 380 6.44 -13.97 -2.73
CA LEU A 380 6.87 -12.78 -2.03
C LEU A 380 7.98 -13.08 -1.01
N ARG A 381 9.08 -12.30 -1.06
CA ARG A 381 10.14 -12.30 -0.05
C ARG A 381 10.37 -10.89 0.44
N MET A 382 10.31 -10.69 1.76
CA MET A 382 10.77 -9.45 2.37
C MET A 382 12.28 -9.53 2.56
N VAL A 383 13.00 -8.51 2.11
CA VAL A 383 14.47 -8.54 2.08
C VAL A 383 15.07 -7.26 2.67
N SER A 384 16.26 -7.42 3.24
CA SER A 384 17.04 -6.30 3.78
C SER A 384 17.56 -5.40 2.65
N PRO A 385 17.98 -4.16 2.97
CA PRO A 385 18.63 -3.28 2.00
C PRO A 385 19.83 -3.93 1.31
N ASP A 386 20.65 -4.70 2.05
CA ASP A 386 21.85 -5.35 1.52
C ASP A 386 21.53 -6.34 0.41
N LYS A 387 20.41 -7.07 0.53
CA LYS A 387 19.92 -7.99 -0.51
C LYS A 387 19.48 -7.29 -1.79
N LEU A 388 18.98 -6.07 -1.67
CA LEU A 388 18.62 -5.25 -2.84
C LEU A 388 19.85 -4.66 -3.55
N LEU A 389 21.00 -4.59 -2.86
CA LEU A 389 22.28 -4.16 -3.43
C LEU A 389 23.03 -5.29 -4.15
N GLU A 390 22.62 -6.55 -4.01
CA GLU A 390 23.28 -7.69 -4.66
C GLU A 390 23.19 -7.56 -6.20
N PRO A 391 24.23 -8.00 -6.95
CA PRO A 391 24.19 -8.04 -8.40
C PRO A 391 23.00 -8.87 -8.91
N TYR A 392 22.36 -8.39 -9.97
CA TYR A 392 21.17 -9.00 -10.58
C TYR A 392 19.93 -9.02 -9.68
N SER A 393 19.96 -8.34 -8.53
CA SER A 393 18.83 -8.22 -7.64
C SER A 393 17.75 -7.31 -8.24
N VAL A 394 16.52 -7.84 -8.28
CA VAL A 394 15.32 -7.10 -8.69
C VAL A 394 14.34 -7.12 -7.53
N GLY A 395 13.84 -5.96 -7.14
CA GLY A 395 12.87 -5.83 -6.06
C GLY A 395 12.06 -4.55 -6.15
N VAL A 396 11.22 -4.30 -5.16
CA VAL A 396 10.43 -3.07 -5.03
C VAL A 396 10.48 -2.59 -3.59
N THR A 397 10.54 -1.27 -3.39
CA THR A 397 10.48 -0.66 -2.06
C THR A 397 9.35 0.35 -2.00
N ASP A 398 8.72 0.49 -0.84
CA ASP A 398 7.90 1.66 -0.54
C ASP A 398 8.81 2.91 -0.47
N THR A 399 8.28 4.05 -0.91
CA THR A 399 8.97 5.34 -0.87
C THR A 399 8.23 6.32 0.06
N HIS A 400 7.32 7.14 -0.47
CA HIS A 400 6.50 8.09 0.31
C HIS A 400 5.03 8.05 -0.16
N SER A 401 4.07 8.30 0.74
CA SER A 401 2.65 8.52 0.38
C SER A 401 2.07 7.52 -0.64
N TYR A 402 2.14 6.22 -0.31
CA TYR A 402 1.68 5.09 -1.15
C TYR A 402 2.40 4.93 -2.51
N ALA A 403 3.54 5.61 -2.71
CA ALA A 403 4.41 5.44 -3.87
C ALA A 403 5.45 4.34 -3.65
N GLY A 404 5.91 3.74 -4.75
CA GLY A 404 6.87 2.66 -4.76
C GLY A 404 7.89 2.83 -5.87
N ALA A 405 9.08 2.27 -5.67
CA ALA A 405 10.15 2.30 -6.65
C ALA A 405 10.60 0.87 -6.98
N LEU A 406 10.83 0.61 -8.27
CA LEU A 406 11.49 -0.61 -8.73
C LEU A 406 12.97 -0.49 -8.43
N VAL A 407 13.54 -1.52 -7.83
CA VAL A 407 14.97 -1.63 -7.55
C VAL A 407 15.58 -2.62 -8.52
N VAL A 408 16.61 -2.19 -9.25
CA VAL A 408 17.41 -3.09 -10.07
C VAL A 408 18.88 -2.82 -9.78
N ASN A 409 19.62 -3.87 -9.40
CA ASN A 409 21.06 -3.79 -9.09
C ASN A 409 21.40 -2.66 -8.10
N GLY A 410 20.63 -2.53 -7.02
CA GLY A 410 20.84 -1.49 -6.01
C GLY A 410 20.43 -0.07 -6.40
N ILE A 411 19.82 0.12 -7.57
CA ILE A 411 19.33 1.43 -8.05
C ILE A 411 17.81 1.43 -8.01
N LYS A 412 17.22 2.37 -7.28
CA LYS A 412 15.78 2.63 -7.30
C LYS A 412 15.44 3.47 -8.53
N HIS A 413 14.37 3.08 -9.21
CA HIS A 413 13.78 3.75 -10.36
C HIS A 413 12.35 4.18 -10.00
N SER A 414 12.10 5.49 -9.98
CA SER A 414 10.77 6.07 -9.73
C SER A 414 10.49 7.18 -10.74
N GLY A 415 9.60 6.89 -11.69
CA GLY A 415 9.40 7.74 -12.87
C GLY A 415 10.72 7.97 -13.62
N ASN A 416 11.08 9.24 -13.82
CA ASN A 416 12.34 9.63 -14.48
C ASN A 416 13.52 9.79 -13.51
N LYS A 417 13.35 9.48 -12.22
CA LYS A 417 14.39 9.64 -11.21
C LYS A 417 15.04 8.30 -10.89
N THR A 418 16.36 8.35 -10.70
CA THR A 418 17.17 7.22 -10.23
C THR A 418 17.94 7.64 -8.98
N GLU A 419 18.00 6.74 -8.01
CA GLU A 419 18.72 6.96 -6.75
C GLU A 419 19.19 5.62 -6.16
N ALA A 420 20.29 5.63 -5.40
CA ALA A 420 20.76 4.42 -4.73
C ALA A 420 19.76 3.95 -3.67
N VAL A 421 19.68 2.63 -3.47
CA VAL A 421 18.88 2.03 -2.39
C VAL A 421 19.35 2.57 -1.03
N GLY A 422 18.39 3.09 -0.25
CA GLY A 422 18.64 3.57 1.11
C GLY A 422 18.55 2.43 2.13
N LYS A 423 18.32 2.76 3.40
CA LYS A 423 18.22 1.77 4.50
C LYS A 423 16.86 1.05 4.60
N SER A 424 15.99 1.19 3.60
CA SER A 424 14.64 0.63 3.64
C SER A 424 14.61 -0.82 3.17
N HIS A 425 13.86 -1.66 3.89
CA HIS A 425 13.54 -3.01 3.43
C HIS A 425 12.72 -2.94 2.14
N GLY A 426 12.79 -4.00 1.33
CA GLY A 426 11.95 -4.12 0.14
C GLY A 426 11.44 -5.53 -0.05
N TYR A 427 10.83 -5.74 -1.20
CA TYR A 427 10.18 -6.98 -1.57
C TYR A 427 10.76 -7.52 -2.87
N GLN A 428 10.96 -8.82 -2.94
CA GLN A 428 11.38 -9.54 -4.15
C GLN A 428 10.40 -10.67 -4.44
N LEU A 429 10.43 -11.15 -5.68
CA LEU A 429 9.73 -12.37 -6.09
C LEU A 429 10.74 -13.51 -6.22
N ALA A 430 10.61 -14.53 -5.38
CA ALA A 430 11.50 -15.68 -5.37
C ALA A 430 11.51 -16.40 -6.72
N ALA A 431 12.69 -16.93 -7.06
CA ALA A 431 12.79 -17.97 -8.07
C ALA A 431 12.05 -19.23 -7.60
N ASP A 432 11.53 -20.01 -8.55
CA ASP A 432 11.01 -21.33 -8.24
C ASP A 432 12.17 -22.22 -7.78
N LEU A 433 11.97 -23.02 -6.74
CA LEU A 433 12.94 -24.06 -6.43
C LEU A 433 13.01 -25.03 -7.63
N PRO A 434 14.23 -25.43 -8.07
CA PRO A 434 14.36 -26.40 -9.15
C PRO A 434 13.57 -27.67 -8.82
N VAL A 435 12.71 -28.10 -9.74
CA VAL A 435 12.01 -29.38 -9.56
C VAL A 435 13.05 -30.48 -9.64
N ASN A 436 13.24 -31.22 -8.54
CA ASN A 436 14.14 -32.35 -8.55
C ASN A 436 13.51 -33.50 -9.37
N HIS A 437 13.93 -33.62 -10.63
CA HIS A 437 13.39 -34.60 -11.58
C HIS A 437 13.71 -36.06 -11.21
N SER A 438 14.61 -36.31 -10.23
CA SER A 438 14.89 -37.67 -9.73
C SER A 438 13.96 -38.09 -8.59
N GLY A 439 13.05 -37.23 -8.13
CA GLY A 439 12.12 -37.54 -7.04
C GLY A 439 10.87 -38.29 -7.51
N ARG A 440 10.28 -39.10 -6.62
CA ARG A 440 9.02 -39.83 -6.87
C ARG A 440 7.83 -39.07 -6.27
N PRO A 441 6.60 -39.26 -6.77
CA PRO A 441 5.42 -38.76 -6.07
C PRO A 441 5.36 -39.29 -4.64
N ALA A 442 5.18 -38.39 -3.66
CA ALA A 442 5.07 -38.80 -2.26
C ALA A 442 3.81 -39.63 -2.01
N GLN A 443 3.85 -40.50 -1.00
CA GLN A 443 2.74 -41.37 -0.62
C GLN A 443 2.30 -41.10 0.81
N PHE A 444 0.99 -40.96 1.01
CA PHE A 444 0.35 -40.79 2.32
C PHE A 444 -0.76 -41.83 2.44
N PRO A 445 -0.48 -43.03 3.00
CA PRO A 445 -1.38 -44.18 2.92
C PRO A 445 -2.55 -44.12 3.92
N ALA A 446 -2.53 -43.21 4.89
CA ALA A 446 -3.52 -43.14 5.97
C ALA A 446 -4.95 -42.87 5.47
N ALA A 447 -5.09 -42.07 4.41
CA ALA A 447 -6.38 -41.78 3.77
C ALA A 447 -6.23 -41.57 2.25
N PRO A 448 -7.23 -41.93 1.43
CA PRO A 448 -7.24 -41.57 0.02
C PRO A 448 -7.28 -40.05 -0.19
N VAL A 449 -6.77 -39.59 -1.34
CA VAL A 449 -6.78 -38.17 -1.71
C VAL A 449 -8.22 -37.64 -1.78
N GLY A 450 -8.48 -36.49 -1.14
CA GLY A 450 -9.80 -35.85 -1.12
C GLY A 450 -10.78 -36.37 -0.06
N VAL A 451 -10.44 -37.45 0.66
CA VAL A 451 -11.31 -38.01 1.70
C VAL A 451 -11.07 -37.28 3.03
N LYS A 452 -12.16 -36.76 3.61
CA LYS A 452 -12.13 -36.08 4.92
C LYS A 452 -11.82 -37.08 6.05
N PRO A 453 -11.13 -36.66 7.12
CA PRO A 453 -10.96 -37.50 8.30
C PRO A 453 -12.32 -37.76 8.98
N ASN A 454 -12.52 -38.99 9.44
CA ASN A 454 -13.76 -39.38 10.15
C ASN A 454 -13.90 -38.70 11.52
N ASN A 455 -12.77 -38.45 12.20
CA ASN A 455 -12.72 -37.82 13.50
C ASN A 455 -11.71 -36.67 13.51
N ILE A 456 -12.12 -35.49 13.04
CA ILE A 456 -11.27 -34.29 13.03
C ILE A 456 -11.05 -33.68 14.43
N TRP A 457 -11.82 -34.11 15.43
CA TRP A 457 -11.81 -33.55 16.78
C TRP A 457 -10.68 -34.17 17.59
N SER A 458 -10.87 -35.39 18.10
CA SER A 458 -9.86 -36.09 18.92
C SER A 458 -8.89 -36.96 18.11
N GLY A 459 -9.11 -37.11 16.80
CA GLY A 459 -8.19 -37.87 15.92
C GLY A 459 -6.80 -37.23 15.85
N PHE A 460 -6.72 -35.89 15.86
CA PHE A 460 -5.53 -35.17 16.30
C PHE A 460 -5.92 -33.83 16.95
N HIS A 461 -5.16 -33.38 17.93
CA HIS A 461 -5.35 -32.10 18.59
C HIS A 461 -4.03 -31.53 19.12
N GLN A 462 -4.07 -30.25 19.50
CA GLN A 462 -2.97 -29.55 20.13
C GLN A 462 -2.60 -30.19 21.49
N GLY A 463 -1.30 -30.36 21.76
CA GLY A 463 -0.80 -30.81 23.06
C GLY A 463 -0.20 -29.73 23.97
N VAL A 464 0.34 -28.64 23.42
CA VAL A 464 0.79 -27.45 24.19
C VAL A 464 0.15 -26.18 23.65
N GLU A 465 -0.17 -25.24 24.54
CA GLU A 465 -0.73 -23.94 24.15
C GLU A 465 0.24 -23.15 23.25
N GLY A 466 -0.31 -22.36 22.31
CA GLY A 466 0.46 -21.45 21.45
C GLY A 466 0.41 -21.75 19.95
N ASN A 467 0.05 -22.97 19.53
CA ASN A 467 -0.06 -23.35 18.10
C ASN A 467 -1.48 -23.51 17.56
N CYS A 468 -2.47 -22.94 18.26
CA CYS A 468 -3.89 -23.13 18.00
C CYS A 468 -4.30 -22.62 16.60
N VAL A 469 -3.69 -21.53 16.13
CA VAL A 469 -3.89 -20.99 14.77
C VAL A 469 -3.40 -21.96 13.70
N THR A 470 -2.27 -22.63 13.93
CA THR A 470 -1.77 -23.65 12.99
C THR A 470 -2.64 -24.90 13.01
N VAL A 471 -3.06 -25.37 14.18
CA VAL A 471 -3.94 -26.54 14.32
C VAL A 471 -5.30 -26.30 13.66
N SER A 472 -5.95 -25.16 13.94
CA SER A 472 -7.24 -24.81 13.36
C SER A 472 -7.17 -24.72 11.82
N ALA A 473 -6.08 -24.15 11.28
CA ALA A 473 -5.85 -24.08 9.84
C ALA A 473 -5.64 -25.46 9.21
N ILE A 474 -4.86 -26.35 9.84
CA ILE A 474 -4.67 -27.74 9.38
C ILE A 474 -6.01 -28.47 9.35
N LYS A 475 -6.78 -28.39 10.45
CA LYS A 475 -8.11 -29.03 10.52
C LYS A 475 -9.04 -28.50 9.44
N ALA A 476 -9.09 -27.19 9.25
CA ALA A 476 -9.90 -26.56 8.21
C ALA A 476 -9.50 -27.03 6.81
N ALA A 477 -8.19 -27.10 6.52
CA ALA A 477 -7.66 -27.58 5.25
C ALA A 477 -8.02 -29.06 5.00
N MET A 478 -7.88 -29.91 6.02
CA MET A 478 -8.23 -31.34 5.92
C MET A 478 -9.73 -31.56 5.72
N MET A 479 -10.59 -30.75 6.33
CA MET A 479 -12.04 -30.84 6.13
C MET A 479 -12.50 -30.30 4.77
N LYS A 480 -11.74 -29.38 4.17
CA LYS A 480 -12.04 -28.83 2.84
C LYS A 480 -11.50 -29.70 1.71
N TYR A 481 -10.27 -30.18 1.83
CA TYR A 481 -9.52 -30.82 0.74
C TYR A 481 -9.15 -32.29 1.00
N GLY A 482 -9.55 -32.84 2.16
CA GLY A 482 -9.23 -34.19 2.58
C GLY A 482 -8.00 -34.27 3.49
N GLN A 483 -7.92 -35.35 4.28
CA GLN A 483 -6.83 -35.61 5.23
C GLN A 483 -5.47 -35.69 4.53
N ASN A 484 -5.42 -36.38 3.38
CA ASN A 484 -4.18 -36.63 2.65
C ASN A 484 -3.53 -35.31 2.16
N PRO A 485 -2.25 -35.02 2.49
CA PRO A 485 -1.57 -33.80 2.07
C PRO A 485 -1.54 -33.53 0.55
N LEU A 486 -1.67 -34.57 -0.28
CA LEU A 486 -1.79 -34.43 -1.75
C LEU A 486 -3.12 -33.80 -2.18
N GLY A 487 -4.14 -33.83 -1.32
CA GLY A 487 -5.38 -33.08 -1.53
C GLY A 487 -5.20 -31.58 -1.25
N ILE A 488 -4.28 -31.21 -0.36
CA ILE A 488 -4.08 -29.82 0.08
C ILE A 488 -3.03 -29.11 -0.78
N PHE A 489 -1.89 -29.73 -1.08
CA PHE A 489 -0.82 -29.12 -1.88
C PHE A 489 -0.95 -29.42 -3.38
N LYS A 490 -0.42 -28.54 -4.24
CA LYS A 490 -0.43 -28.72 -5.70
C LYS A 490 0.46 -29.89 -6.14
N ARG A 491 1.59 -30.08 -5.45
CA ARG A 491 2.51 -31.20 -5.69
C ARG A 491 3.37 -31.48 -4.46
N VAL A 492 3.61 -32.76 -4.19
CA VAL A 492 4.59 -33.22 -3.20
C VAL A 492 5.45 -34.31 -3.84
N THR A 493 6.75 -34.07 -3.89
CA THR A 493 7.75 -34.97 -4.46
C THR A 493 8.69 -35.40 -3.36
N GLU A 494 8.79 -36.71 -3.16
CA GLU A 494 9.76 -37.32 -2.23
C GLU A 494 11.13 -37.38 -2.90
N THR A 495 12.17 -36.99 -2.15
CA THR A 495 13.59 -37.05 -2.54
C THR A 495 14.36 -37.86 -1.50
N PRO A 496 15.59 -38.31 -1.78
CA PRO A 496 16.40 -39.02 -0.79
C PRO A 496 16.61 -38.23 0.51
N GLU A 497 16.64 -36.90 0.43
CA GLU A 497 16.87 -35.99 1.56
C GLU A 497 15.59 -35.62 2.31
N GLY A 498 14.42 -35.79 1.69
CA GLY A 498 13.11 -35.50 2.27
C GLY A 498 12.03 -35.26 1.20
N PHE A 499 11.50 -34.04 1.13
CA PHE A 499 10.38 -33.67 0.27
C PHE A 499 10.55 -32.29 -0.34
N THR A 500 10.16 -32.14 -1.60
CA THR A 500 9.93 -30.84 -2.23
C THR A 500 8.44 -30.66 -2.47
N LEU A 501 7.91 -29.53 -2.05
CA LEU A 501 6.49 -29.21 -2.09
C LEU A 501 6.24 -28.00 -2.98
N THR A 502 5.11 -28.01 -3.67
CA THR A 502 4.53 -26.84 -4.32
C THR A 502 3.14 -26.63 -3.74
N MET A 503 2.96 -25.51 -3.04
CA MET A 503 1.69 -25.12 -2.44
C MET A 503 0.71 -24.60 -3.50
N ARG A 504 -0.57 -24.45 -3.15
CA ARG A 504 -1.62 -23.99 -4.08
C ARG A 504 -1.38 -22.57 -4.59
N ASP A 505 -0.72 -21.73 -3.80
CA ASP A 505 -0.37 -20.37 -4.18
C ASP A 505 0.97 -20.23 -4.92
N GLY A 506 1.53 -21.36 -5.38
CA GLY A 506 2.79 -21.42 -6.12
C GLY A 506 4.04 -21.43 -5.25
N CYS A 507 3.94 -21.20 -3.94
CA CYS A 507 5.11 -21.25 -3.06
C CYS A 507 5.76 -22.64 -3.09
N THR A 508 7.08 -22.67 -3.26
CA THR A 508 7.87 -23.91 -3.24
C THR A 508 8.75 -23.96 -2.01
N VAL A 509 8.78 -25.13 -1.34
CA VAL A 509 9.60 -25.37 -0.16
C VAL A 509 10.24 -26.76 -0.22
N SER A 510 11.40 -26.93 0.42
CA SER A 510 12.04 -28.23 0.62
C SER A 510 12.13 -28.54 2.11
N LEU A 511 11.66 -29.72 2.50
CA LEU A 511 11.69 -30.26 3.85
C LEU A 511 12.64 -31.44 3.89
N THR A 512 13.57 -31.46 4.84
CA THR A 512 14.40 -32.65 5.09
C THR A 512 13.71 -33.62 6.04
N HIS A 513 14.10 -34.90 6.03
CA HIS A 513 13.62 -35.87 7.03
C HIS A 513 13.90 -35.41 8.48
N ALA A 514 15.06 -34.81 8.73
CA ALA A 514 15.41 -34.29 10.06
C ALA A 514 14.55 -33.09 10.49
N GLU A 515 14.09 -32.28 9.54
CA GLU A 515 13.14 -31.19 9.82
C GLU A 515 11.74 -31.72 10.09
N LEU A 516 11.31 -32.77 9.40
CA LEU A 516 10.02 -33.42 9.69
C LEU A 516 9.98 -34.00 11.11
N GLU A 517 11.06 -34.65 11.55
CA GLU A 517 11.15 -35.17 12.93
C GLU A 517 11.19 -34.05 14.00
N ARG A 518 11.89 -32.95 13.73
CA ARG A 518 11.86 -31.78 14.62
C ARG A 518 10.49 -31.12 14.67
N ALA A 519 9.81 -31.03 13.53
CA ALA A 519 8.45 -30.53 13.45
C ALA A 519 7.47 -31.41 14.23
N ARG A 520 7.63 -32.74 14.18
CA ARG A 520 6.86 -33.69 15.00
C ARG A 520 6.98 -33.39 16.50
N ALA A 521 8.21 -33.23 16.98
CA ALA A 521 8.48 -32.93 18.38
C ALA A 521 7.92 -31.55 18.79
N ALA A 522 8.09 -30.53 17.95
CA ALA A 522 7.65 -29.16 18.25
C ALA A 522 6.13 -28.94 18.10
N ALA A 523 5.46 -29.65 17.20
CA ALA A 523 4.01 -29.60 17.05
C ALA A 523 3.31 -30.13 18.30
N ASN A 524 3.89 -31.16 18.91
CA ASN A 524 3.36 -31.89 20.07
C ASN A 524 1.87 -32.22 19.89
N PHE A 525 1.52 -32.78 18.72
CA PHE A 525 0.15 -33.20 18.45
C PHE A 525 -0.13 -34.54 19.15
N HIS A 526 -1.35 -34.66 19.67
CA HIS A 526 -1.86 -35.87 20.30
C HIS A 526 -3.11 -36.34 19.59
N GLY A 527 -3.41 -37.64 19.65
CA GLY A 527 -4.58 -38.22 19.00
C GLY A 527 -4.49 -39.73 18.89
N GLU A 528 -5.64 -40.39 18.79
CA GLU A 528 -5.72 -41.85 18.68
C GLU A 528 -5.44 -42.34 17.25
N ASP A 529 -5.66 -41.49 16.24
CA ASP A 529 -5.40 -41.79 14.83
C ASP A 529 -3.98 -41.37 14.45
N LYS A 530 -3.04 -42.32 14.52
CA LYS A 530 -1.63 -42.08 14.20
C LYS A 530 -1.42 -41.61 12.76
N GLY A 531 -2.23 -42.09 11.81
CA GLY A 531 -2.11 -41.70 10.42
C GLY A 531 -2.52 -40.24 10.21
N LEU A 532 -3.61 -39.81 10.86
CA LEU A 532 -4.05 -38.42 10.86
C LEU A 532 -3.04 -37.49 11.56
N VAL A 533 -2.45 -37.94 12.68
CA VAL A 533 -1.37 -37.19 13.36
C VAL A 533 -0.15 -37.02 12.44
N ASP A 534 0.25 -38.07 11.72
CA ASP A 534 1.39 -38.01 10.78
C ASP A 534 1.13 -37.04 9.62
N ASP A 535 -0.05 -37.09 9.03
CA ASP A 535 -0.47 -36.16 7.97
C ASP A 535 -0.51 -34.71 8.49
N ALA A 536 -1.02 -34.49 9.71
CA ALA A 536 -1.06 -33.16 10.35
C ALA A 536 0.35 -32.63 10.66
N VAL A 537 1.26 -33.48 11.15
CA VAL A 537 2.66 -33.13 11.39
C VAL A 537 3.36 -32.71 10.09
N PHE A 538 3.07 -33.39 8.97
CA PHE A 538 3.62 -33.01 7.67
C PHE A 538 3.16 -31.62 7.23
N LEU A 539 1.86 -31.31 7.39
CA LEU A 539 1.33 -29.97 7.09
C LEU A 539 1.92 -28.90 8.02
N TYR A 540 2.09 -29.20 9.30
CA TYR A 540 2.76 -28.31 10.26
C TYR A 540 4.21 -28.04 9.86
N ALA A 541 4.97 -29.07 9.47
CA ALA A 541 6.35 -28.94 8.99
C ALA A 541 6.45 -28.04 7.74
N ALA A 542 5.56 -28.24 6.77
CA ALA A 542 5.50 -27.39 5.56
C ALA A 542 5.20 -25.93 5.91
N SER A 543 4.28 -25.72 6.86
CA SER A 543 3.92 -24.41 7.38
C SER A 543 5.09 -23.72 8.09
N ALA A 544 5.89 -24.47 8.86
CA ALA A 544 7.11 -23.98 9.52
C ALA A 544 8.21 -23.64 8.52
N LYS A 545 8.39 -24.47 7.49
CA LYS A 545 9.39 -24.22 6.44
C LYS A 545 9.06 -22.96 5.65
N ARG A 546 7.78 -22.72 5.37
CA ARG A 546 7.36 -21.46 4.77
C ARG A 546 7.55 -20.27 5.70
N ALA A 547 7.28 -20.41 6.99
CA ALA A 547 7.58 -19.37 7.98
C ALA A 547 9.08 -19.02 8.00
N GLN A 548 9.96 -20.02 7.97
CA GLN A 548 11.41 -19.84 7.85
C GLN A 548 11.75 -19.02 6.59
N LEU A 549 11.20 -19.44 5.45
CA LEU A 549 11.47 -18.85 4.14
C LEU A 549 10.98 -17.40 4.01
N GLU A 550 9.84 -17.09 4.60
CA GLU A 550 9.25 -15.74 4.61
C GLU A 550 9.81 -14.86 5.74
N ASN A 551 10.74 -15.39 6.55
CA ASN A 551 11.25 -14.74 7.77
C ASN A 551 10.10 -14.23 8.66
N HIS A 552 9.14 -15.12 8.93
CA HIS A 552 7.99 -14.85 9.78
C HIS A 552 8.41 -14.15 11.08
N GLU A 553 7.71 -13.05 11.40
CA GLU A 553 7.96 -12.19 12.56
C GLU A 553 9.40 -11.66 12.67
N PHE A 554 10.12 -11.59 11.56
CA PHE A 554 11.53 -11.18 11.47
C PHE A 554 12.50 -12.05 12.30
N ARG A 555 12.04 -13.22 12.75
CA ARG A 555 12.81 -14.15 13.59
C ARG A 555 12.98 -15.52 12.94
N ALA A 556 11.97 -16.00 12.20
CA ALA A 556 11.96 -17.35 11.66
C ALA A 556 13.09 -17.61 10.64
N GLY A 557 13.59 -16.57 9.97
CA GLY A 557 14.69 -16.67 9.01
C GLY A 557 16.02 -17.09 9.64
N ALA A 558 16.16 -17.03 10.97
CA ALA A 558 17.34 -17.51 11.67
C ALA A 558 17.55 -19.03 11.56
N GLY A 559 16.48 -19.79 11.25
CA GLY A 559 16.58 -21.24 11.07
C GLY A 559 15.25 -21.95 11.31
N PHE A 560 15.19 -23.24 10.95
CA PHE A 560 13.96 -24.03 11.09
C PHE A 560 13.45 -24.09 12.54
N ASP A 561 14.34 -24.22 13.53
CA ASP A 561 13.97 -24.23 14.95
C ASP A 561 13.43 -22.88 15.42
N ALA A 562 13.90 -21.76 14.86
CA ALA A 562 13.34 -20.44 15.12
C ALA A 562 11.94 -20.32 14.50
N ALA A 563 11.75 -20.86 13.29
CA ALA A 563 10.44 -20.90 12.65
C ALA A 563 9.43 -21.71 13.46
N LEU A 564 9.78 -22.91 13.93
CA LEU A 564 8.93 -23.72 14.81
C LEU A 564 8.47 -22.94 16.06
N LYS A 565 9.34 -22.10 16.64
CA LYS A 565 8.98 -21.25 17.78
C LYS A 565 7.92 -20.20 17.41
N THR A 566 8.05 -19.54 16.26
CA THR A 566 7.05 -18.54 15.79
C THR A 566 5.67 -19.13 15.47
N LEU A 567 5.56 -20.46 15.35
CA LEU A 567 4.28 -21.14 15.18
C LEU A 567 3.63 -21.49 16.53
N ASN A 568 4.38 -21.37 17.63
CA ASN A 568 4.03 -21.87 18.95
C ASN A 568 3.96 -20.75 20.01
N ASP A 569 4.04 -19.46 19.64
CA ASP A 569 3.99 -18.32 20.56
C ASP A 569 2.78 -17.39 20.35
N GLY A 570 1.75 -17.88 19.65
CA GLY A 570 0.51 -17.16 19.37
C GLY A 570 0.60 -16.34 18.08
N GLU A 571 -0.20 -16.72 17.08
CA GLU A 571 -0.15 -16.10 15.75
C GLU A 571 -1.38 -15.25 15.43
N VAL A 572 -1.25 -14.38 14.44
CA VAL A 572 -2.38 -13.62 13.90
C VAL A 572 -3.33 -14.57 13.14
N PRO A 573 -4.66 -14.48 13.34
CA PRO A 573 -5.62 -15.31 12.61
C PRO A 573 -5.48 -15.21 11.09
N GLY A 574 -5.47 -16.37 10.41
CA GLY A 574 -5.34 -16.48 8.96
C GLY A 574 -3.91 -16.67 8.45
N ASP A 575 -2.88 -16.39 9.27
CA ASP A 575 -1.48 -16.57 8.87
C ASP A 575 -1.13 -18.03 8.59
N ALA A 576 -1.63 -18.96 9.41
CA ALA A 576 -1.40 -20.38 9.15
C ALA A 576 -2.08 -20.88 7.86
N LEU A 577 -3.28 -20.39 7.52
CA LEU A 577 -3.93 -20.71 6.23
C LEU A 577 -3.10 -20.17 5.06
N ARG A 578 -2.54 -18.95 5.17
CA ARG A 578 -1.56 -18.43 4.21
C ARG A 578 -0.34 -19.34 4.11
N ARG A 579 0.24 -19.77 5.24
CA ARG A 579 1.44 -20.62 5.25
C ARG A 579 1.20 -22.05 4.72
N LEU A 580 -0.04 -22.52 4.67
CA LEU A 580 -0.44 -23.72 3.93
C LEU A 580 -0.69 -23.46 2.43
N GLY A 581 -0.52 -22.23 1.96
CA GLY A 581 -0.75 -21.80 0.58
C GLY A 581 -2.22 -21.59 0.21
N LEU A 582 -3.07 -21.35 1.21
CA LEU A 582 -4.52 -21.23 1.01
C LEU A 582 -5.00 -19.78 0.94
N TYR A 583 -4.09 -18.81 0.74
CA TYR A 583 -4.43 -17.38 0.80
C TYR A 583 -5.54 -16.95 -0.18
N ALA A 584 -5.54 -17.47 -1.41
CA ALA A 584 -6.59 -17.18 -2.39
C ALA A 584 -7.94 -17.85 -2.07
N PHE A 585 -7.93 -18.85 -1.18
CA PHE A 585 -9.07 -19.72 -0.85
C PHE A 585 -9.70 -19.38 0.50
N ILE A 586 -9.32 -18.24 1.10
CA ILE A 586 -9.95 -17.73 2.32
C ILE A 586 -10.82 -16.51 2.04
N ARG A 587 -11.92 -16.35 2.76
CA ARG A 587 -12.74 -15.14 2.79
C ARG A 587 -13.08 -14.76 4.22
N SER A 588 -13.23 -13.46 4.47
CA SER A 588 -13.88 -12.99 5.69
C SER A 588 -15.28 -13.60 5.79
N SER A 589 -15.66 -13.96 7.00
CA SER A 589 -16.95 -14.54 7.32
C SER A 589 -17.49 -13.90 8.61
N SER A 590 -18.65 -14.36 9.06
CA SER A 590 -19.19 -14.00 10.37
C SER A 590 -19.33 -15.26 11.21
N VAL A 591 -19.38 -15.09 12.54
CA VAL A 591 -19.62 -16.22 13.45
C VAL A 591 -20.93 -16.93 13.11
N GLN A 592 -21.96 -16.18 12.69
CA GLN A 592 -23.26 -16.72 12.28
C GLN A 592 -23.17 -17.57 11.01
N GLU A 593 -22.36 -17.16 10.03
CA GLU A 593 -22.15 -17.94 8.81
C GLU A 593 -21.37 -19.23 9.11
N LEU A 594 -20.37 -19.19 9.99
CA LEU A 594 -19.69 -20.42 10.41
C LEU A 594 -20.63 -21.35 11.21
N ALA A 595 -21.50 -20.78 12.06
CA ALA A 595 -22.49 -21.53 12.81
C ALA A 595 -23.55 -22.22 11.93
N SER A 596 -23.82 -21.71 10.71
CA SER A 596 -24.72 -22.36 9.76
C SER A 596 -24.12 -23.57 9.04
N GLY A 597 -22.85 -23.88 9.31
CA GLY A 597 -22.17 -25.08 8.83
C GLY A 597 -21.06 -24.82 7.81
N VAL A 598 -20.76 -23.56 7.49
CA VAL A 598 -19.63 -23.22 6.60
C VAL A 598 -18.31 -23.53 7.31
N PRO A 599 -17.43 -24.37 6.73
CA PRO A 599 -16.16 -24.71 7.37
C PRO A 599 -15.19 -23.53 7.33
N GLY A 600 -14.48 -23.31 8.43
CA GLY A 600 -13.63 -22.15 8.59
C GLY A 600 -12.80 -22.16 9.88
N THR A 601 -12.20 -21.02 10.18
CA THR A 601 -11.50 -20.77 11.44
C THR A 601 -12.13 -19.58 12.15
N LEU A 602 -12.24 -19.68 13.45
CA LEU A 602 -12.69 -18.59 14.32
C LEU A 602 -11.60 -18.31 15.35
N ALA A 603 -11.27 -17.05 15.57
CA ALA A 603 -10.21 -16.68 16.51
C ALA A 603 -10.52 -15.40 17.28
N ASN A 604 -10.03 -15.33 18.51
CA ASN A 604 -10.06 -14.13 19.35
C ASN A 604 -8.62 -13.84 19.84
N PHE A 605 -8.46 -12.92 20.80
CA PHE A 605 -7.14 -12.53 21.31
C PHE A 605 -6.40 -13.65 22.09
N GLY A 606 -7.06 -14.75 22.46
CA GLY A 606 -6.47 -15.83 23.25
C GLY A 606 -6.40 -17.18 22.55
N HIS A 607 -7.28 -17.46 21.59
CA HIS A 607 -7.38 -18.79 20.99
C HIS A 607 -7.90 -18.76 19.54
N SER A 608 -7.61 -19.83 18.79
CA SER A 608 -8.13 -20.06 17.45
C SER A 608 -8.63 -21.50 17.33
N VAL A 609 -9.86 -21.64 16.84
CA VAL A 609 -10.56 -22.91 16.67
C VAL A 609 -10.94 -23.12 15.21
N VAL A 610 -11.01 -24.38 14.78
CA VAL A 610 -11.69 -24.72 13.53
C VAL A 610 -13.21 -24.73 13.79
N VAL A 611 -13.99 -24.27 12.82
CA VAL A 611 -15.44 -24.48 12.79
C VAL A 611 -15.76 -25.47 11.67
N VAL A 612 -16.48 -26.54 11.98
CA VAL A 612 -16.95 -27.55 11.03
C VAL A 612 -18.39 -27.89 11.36
N GLU A 613 -19.30 -27.73 10.40
CA GLU A 613 -20.71 -28.09 10.57
C GLU A 613 -21.35 -27.46 11.82
N GLY A 614 -20.98 -26.21 12.13
CA GLY A 614 -21.50 -25.47 13.28
C GLY A 614 -20.89 -25.86 14.63
N ALA A 615 -19.88 -26.74 14.65
CA ALA A 615 -19.15 -27.13 15.86
C ALA A 615 -17.70 -26.60 15.84
N ILE A 616 -17.18 -26.31 17.02
CA ILE A 616 -15.78 -25.90 17.27
C ILE A 616 -14.97 -27.03 17.88
N ASP A 617 -13.67 -26.99 17.61
CA ASP A 617 -12.66 -27.82 18.28
C ASP A 617 -12.02 -27.05 19.43
N GLU A 618 -12.22 -27.50 20.66
CA GLU A 618 -11.50 -27.00 21.83
C GLU A 618 -10.57 -28.10 22.34
N TYR A 619 -9.30 -28.06 21.92
CA TYR A 619 -8.27 -29.03 22.33
C TYR A 619 -8.68 -30.50 22.09
N GLY A 620 -9.33 -30.76 20.96
CA GLY A 620 -9.81 -32.10 20.57
C GLY A 620 -11.22 -32.44 21.06
N ILE A 621 -11.86 -31.56 21.83
CA ILE A 621 -13.24 -31.72 22.29
C ILE A 621 -14.16 -30.98 21.32
N LYS A 622 -15.07 -31.73 20.67
CA LYS A 622 -16.14 -31.16 19.86
C LYS A 622 -17.12 -30.40 20.76
N ARG A 623 -17.38 -29.12 20.48
CA ARG A 623 -18.46 -28.33 21.10
C ARG A 623 -19.31 -27.65 20.06
N GLU A 624 -20.58 -27.44 20.38
CA GLU A 624 -21.46 -26.63 19.54
C GLU A 624 -21.02 -25.15 19.57
N LEU A 625 -20.93 -24.52 18.41
CA LEU A 625 -20.67 -23.08 18.32
C LEU A 625 -21.89 -22.29 18.83
N SER A 626 -23.09 -22.77 18.48
CA SER A 626 -24.36 -22.19 18.90
C SER A 626 -24.50 -22.21 20.43
N GLY A 627 -24.70 -21.04 21.04
CA GLY A 627 -24.82 -20.90 22.50
C GLY A 627 -23.48 -20.87 23.24
N SER A 628 -22.35 -20.96 22.56
CA SER A 628 -21.03 -20.77 23.17
C SER A 628 -20.69 -19.28 23.33
N HIS A 629 -19.68 -18.98 24.16
CA HIS A 629 -19.18 -17.63 24.35
C HIS A 629 -18.65 -16.98 23.05
N TRP A 630 -18.25 -17.79 22.07
CA TRP A 630 -17.81 -17.34 20.75
C TRP A 630 -18.89 -16.61 19.95
N MET A 631 -20.18 -16.86 20.23
CA MET A 631 -21.30 -16.14 19.58
C MET A 631 -21.44 -14.69 20.05
N GLN A 632 -20.83 -14.34 21.19
CA GLN A 632 -20.96 -13.03 21.83
C GLN A 632 -19.67 -12.21 21.76
N GLN A 633 -18.57 -12.78 21.26
CA GLN A 633 -17.29 -12.12 21.13
C GLN A 633 -17.04 -11.69 19.69
N ASP A 634 -16.45 -10.49 19.51
CA ASP A 634 -15.91 -10.05 18.22
C ASP A 634 -14.71 -10.93 17.85
N GLY A 635 -14.99 -12.04 17.16
CA GLY A 635 -13.99 -12.98 16.65
C GLY A 635 -13.63 -12.71 15.20
N ASN A 636 -12.38 -12.92 14.84
CA ASN A 636 -11.93 -12.95 13.45
C ASN A 636 -12.35 -14.28 12.80
N ALA A 637 -13.40 -14.23 11.98
CA ALA A 637 -13.98 -15.38 11.30
C ALA A 637 -13.51 -15.44 9.84
N LEU A 638 -12.94 -16.58 9.44
CA LEU A 638 -12.52 -16.87 8.08
C LEU A 638 -13.18 -18.16 7.60
N LYS A 639 -13.64 -18.20 6.34
CA LYS A 639 -14.14 -19.41 5.67
C LYS A 639 -13.23 -19.86 4.55
N LEU A 640 -13.23 -21.16 4.26
CA LEU A 640 -12.55 -21.71 3.09
C LEU A 640 -13.51 -21.83 1.90
N VAL A 641 -13.19 -21.15 0.79
CA VAL A 641 -14.00 -21.15 -0.45
C VAL A 641 -13.61 -22.23 -1.43
#